data_AF-A0A317IX67-F1
#
_entry.id   AF-A0A317IX67-F1
#
_cell.length_a   1.000
_cell.length_b   1.000
_cell.length_c   1.000
_cell.angle_alpha   90.00
_cell.angle_beta   90.00
_cell.angle_gamma   90.00
#
_symmetry.space_group_name_H-M   'P 1'
#
loop_
_entity.id
_entity.type
_entity.pdbx_description
1 polymer ?
#
loop_
_entity_poly.entity_id
_entity_poly.type
_entity_poly.pdbx_seq_one_letter_code
_entity_poly.pdbx_strand_id
1 'polypeptide(L)'
;MSQEIIRGDISTGGFTSLQRRLYEDVFGGLAFTRLADVSRLRQLRTDAFLRPGPDGRRPERDEEGHIRRVPYSNGEALIGRDSSGHVNSIRITRSGQTRLFAREGNHWTLETGGMRIPFPGRIEFNERNGDISYQLGRDSRRWRTEQSDGTIVNERTTATGARVALADGDHVGRITRADRSSVEAFYSGGEMTRVTEIGANGRTCVWRRQENGDWTSQGQPTRRNMVLEANGNTRYDTLDGVTHIVRGNGVELLQGRGRARYEFDQEGRITSLMLANGRGIRGIGYEGDTEYINRIVINDRRAGGTRTYRRTGHSNDWLVFNHAGRFINTATGDARMAGDGSYQIRDTRHDRHGQPRGSHVWRSFGWDGQERRVRDDNSPVTTDRTTHNRRHDRPTPHRVDDRALPPRVSDRRASTSVQEAHDRLLDAMREAHLDQPRLARMNAMMQAFEQRMGHQSEMQRAAGVRPSDQVAQTNRQLVMRTYDNLAAMVSEGGSNTFYNQSTRRFLAENFMLYAAQPCLMNQGPTTPTDREGHSTCWEKAGQTLMMAHRPDAMADFLRQVSLRGDYRPPYGQPPRTIQFSRNLLAFNGNMQESSWTLSNANNTGSRSPVGRIFDYAMPALIGRSHGNIDYGNNLQMSQIMYMMTGERPSELTTASHRGTLRSGHRSEAAALLDHGAVLRHAPGHWMSRHLQSMEINGRRQWVVIDDNQWGRRADRIIGVIDDLNDFRNRGWAAMRPLNLTPEYQRFAVANDTGIGVVNPGIQPQRPERQQPYRPQPYRPQPYRPQPIRPQPWCPT
;
A
#
# COMPACT_ATOMS: atom_id res chain seq x y z
N MET A 1 -61.36 -23.46 16.81
CA MET A 1 -62.14 -24.39 15.97
C MET A 1 -61.40 -24.59 14.66
N SER A 2 -61.29 -25.85 14.20
CA SER A 2 -60.78 -26.40 12.90
C SER A 2 -59.32 -26.10 12.50
N GLN A 3 -58.40 -27.09 12.38
CA GLN A 3 -58.20 -28.09 11.28
C GLN A 3 -57.81 -27.40 9.95
N GLU A 4 -56.77 -27.70 9.14
CA GLU A 4 -56.02 -28.90 8.65
C GLU A 4 -54.58 -28.48 8.23
N ILE A 5 -53.49 -29.25 8.45
CA ILE A 5 -52.87 -30.29 7.58
C ILE A 5 -52.60 -29.88 6.12
N ILE A 6 -51.31 -29.75 5.74
CA ILE A 6 -50.63 -30.61 4.72
C ILE A 6 -49.16 -30.77 5.11
N ARG A 7 -48.76 -32.04 5.31
CA ARG A 7 -47.38 -32.53 5.43
C ARG A 7 -46.86 -32.90 4.03
N GLY A 8 -45.57 -32.66 3.79
CA GLY A 8 -44.79 -33.29 2.72
C GLY A 8 -43.47 -33.78 3.30
N ASP A 9 -43.27 -35.09 3.25
CA ASP A 9 -42.10 -35.84 3.73
C ASP A 9 -40.81 -35.49 2.99
N ILE A 10 -39.70 -35.41 3.74
CA ILE A 10 -38.37 -35.85 3.26
C ILE A 10 -37.71 -36.67 4.37
N SER A 11 -37.65 -37.98 4.14
CA SER A 11 -36.81 -38.94 4.84
C SER A 11 -35.33 -38.64 4.62
N THR A 12 -34.54 -38.57 5.69
CA THR A 12 -33.10 -38.90 5.61
C THR A 12 -32.74 -39.84 6.74
N GLY A 13 -32.00 -40.89 6.38
CA GLY A 13 -31.60 -41.95 7.28
C GLY A 13 -30.69 -41.47 8.41
N GLY A 14 -30.94 -42.05 9.59
CA GLY A 14 -29.91 -42.59 10.46
C GLY A 14 -28.86 -41.64 11.04
N PHE A 15 -29.26 -40.73 11.93
CA PHE A 15 -28.41 -40.35 13.06
C PHE A 15 -29.01 -40.93 14.34
N THR A 16 -28.23 -41.75 15.05
CA THR A 16 -28.68 -42.31 16.33
C THR A 16 -28.66 -41.21 17.40
N SER A 17 -29.62 -41.25 18.32
CA SER A 17 -29.82 -40.26 19.39
C SER A 17 -28.60 -40.02 20.28
N LEU A 18 -27.63 -40.96 20.27
CA LEU A 18 -26.36 -40.84 20.99
C LEU A 18 -25.38 -39.84 20.35
N GLN A 19 -25.36 -39.71 19.02
CA GLN A 19 -24.47 -38.78 18.32
C GLN A 19 -24.93 -37.32 18.43
N ARG A 20 -26.25 -37.09 18.60
CA ARG A 20 -26.80 -35.75 18.80
C ARG A 20 -26.43 -35.18 20.17
N ARG A 21 -26.46 -36.00 21.24
CA ARG A 21 -26.03 -35.60 22.58
C ARG A 21 -24.52 -35.29 22.66
N LEU A 22 -23.68 -36.09 22.03
CA LEU A 22 -22.23 -35.82 21.96
C LEU A 22 -21.90 -34.52 21.20
N TYR A 23 -22.71 -34.13 20.22
CA TYR A 23 -22.51 -32.90 19.47
C TYR A 23 -22.96 -31.65 20.25
N GLU A 24 -24.06 -31.74 21.00
CA GLU A 24 -24.59 -30.65 21.82
C GLU A 24 -23.74 -30.42 23.09
N ASP A 25 -23.23 -31.47 23.72
CA ASP A 25 -22.37 -31.35 24.92
C ASP A 25 -20.94 -30.86 24.62
N VAL A 26 -20.38 -31.19 23.43
CA VAL A 26 -19.01 -30.79 23.08
C VAL A 26 -18.96 -29.40 22.43
N PHE A 27 -19.96 -29.02 21.62
CA PHE A 27 -19.88 -27.78 20.82
C PHE A 27 -20.79 -26.65 21.31
N GLY A 28 -21.81 -26.92 22.13
CA GLY A 28 -22.72 -25.89 22.65
C GLY A 28 -22.07 -24.89 23.60
N GLY A 29 -21.06 -25.33 24.38
CA GLY A 29 -20.35 -24.49 25.35
C GLY A 29 -19.15 -23.70 24.80
N LEU A 30 -18.61 -24.08 23.63
CA LEU A 30 -17.35 -23.54 23.10
C LEU A 30 -17.50 -22.25 22.26
N ALA A 31 -18.72 -21.91 21.82
CA ALA A 31 -18.94 -20.78 20.93
C ALA A 31 -18.99 -19.42 21.67
N PHE A 32 -19.51 -19.38 22.90
CA PHE A 32 -19.59 -18.16 23.71
C PHE A 32 -18.29 -17.84 24.46
N THR A 33 -17.45 -18.84 24.75
CA THR A 33 -16.16 -18.66 25.45
C THR A 33 -15.10 -17.99 24.58
N ARG A 34 -15.15 -18.12 23.24
CA ARG A 34 -14.10 -17.61 22.34
C ARG A 34 -14.05 -16.09 22.17
N LEU A 35 -15.19 -15.37 22.27
CA LEU A 35 -15.20 -13.91 22.14
C LEU A 35 -14.61 -13.22 23.38
N ALA A 36 -14.93 -13.74 24.58
CA ALA A 36 -14.28 -13.31 25.81
C ALA A 36 -12.77 -13.58 25.78
N ASP A 37 -12.35 -14.71 25.19
CA ASP A 37 -10.93 -15.04 25.05
C ASP A 37 -10.17 -14.13 24.08
N VAL A 38 -10.77 -13.65 22.98
CA VAL A 38 -10.07 -12.74 22.05
C VAL A 38 -9.86 -11.35 22.66
N SER A 39 -10.87 -10.80 23.34
CA SER A 39 -10.73 -9.54 24.08
C SER A 39 -9.72 -9.68 25.22
N ARG A 40 -9.77 -10.80 25.96
CA ARG A 40 -8.79 -11.12 27.00
C ARG A 40 -7.39 -11.33 26.45
N LEU A 41 -7.21 -11.95 25.28
CA LEU A 41 -5.91 -12.12 24.63
C LEU A 41 -5.35 -10.79 24.10
N ARG A 42 -6.20 -9.89 23.60
CA ARG A 42 -5.80 -8.52 23.27
C ARG A 42 -5.36 -7.76 24.52
N GLN A 43 -6.12 -7.88 25.61
CA GLN A 43 -5.81 -7.27 26.89
C GLN A 43 -4.50 -7.82 27.48
N LEU A 44 -4.31 -9.14 27.50
CA LEU A 44 -3.06 -9.80 27.92
C LEU A 44 -1.85 -9.37 27.08
N ARG A 45 -2.03 -9.14 25.78
CA ARG A 45 -0.97 -8.55 24.94
C ARG A 45 -0.65 -7.13 25.36
N THR A 46 -1.64 -6.27 25.60
CA THR A 46 -1.40 -4.89 26.09
C THR A 46 -0.83 -4.85 27.51
N ASP A 47 -1.19 -5.80 28.37
CA ASP A 47 -0.73 -5.85 29.76
C ASP A 47 0.74 -6.26 29.87
N ALA A 48 1.28 -6.96 28.85
CA ALA A 48 2.70 -7.26 28.76
C ALA A 48 3.59 -6.01 28.65
N PHE A 49 3.04 -4.87 28.23
CA PHE A 49 3.76 -3.59 28.10
C PHE A 49 3.74 -2.76 29.38
N LEU A 50 2.89 -3.11 30.34
CA LEU A 50 2.78 -2.42 31.60
C LEU A 50 3.93 -2.85 32.50
N ARG A 51 4.87 -1.93 32.76
CA ARG A 51 5.90 -2.17 33.76
C ARG A 51 5.20 -2.23 35.13
N PRO A 52 5.36 -3.33 35.89
CA PRO A 52 4.90 -3.33 37.26
C PRO A 52 5.62 -2.23 38.05
N GLY A 53 4.88 -1.57 38.92
CA GLY A 53 5.40 -0.68 39.93
C GLY A 53 6.41 -1.37 40.83
N PRO A 54 7.14 -0.62 41.68
CA PRO A 54 8.12 -1.20 42.60
C PRO A 54 7.48 -2.17 43.61
N ASP A 55 6.18 -2.05 43.82
CA ASP A 55 5.35 -2.94 44.66
C ASP A 55 4.69 -4.08 43.86
N GLY A 56 5.05 -4.25 42.58
CA GLY A 56 4.51 -5.27 41.69
C GLY A 56 3.18 -4.92 41.03
N ARG A 57 2.52 -3.81 41.41
CA ARG A 57 1.19 -3.46 40.86
C ARG A 57 1.31 -2.87 39.45
N ARG A 58 0.42 -3.24 38.54
CA ARG A 58 0.40 -2.71 37.16
C ARG A 58 -0.64 -1.60 37.03
N PRO A 59 -0.48 -0.67 36.06
CA PRO A 59 -1.55 0.24 35.67
C PRO A 59 -2.87 -0.48 35.42
N GLU A 60 -3.96 0.07 35.95
CA GLU A 60 -5.30 -0.47 35.79
C GLU A 60 -5.98 0.20 34.60
N ARG A 61 -6.70 -0.61 33.81
CA ARG A 61 -7.51 -0.13 32.68
C ARG A 61 -9.00 -0.07 33.04
N ASP A 62 -9.74 0.80 32.38
CA ASP A 62 -11.20 0.80 32.40
C ASP A 62 -11.78 -0.25 31.42
N GLU A 63 -13.12 -0.28 31.28
CA GLU A 63 -13.83 -1.24 30.43
C GLU A 63 -13.53 -1.03 28.94
N GLU A 64 -13.22 0.20 28.54
CA GLU A 64 -12.82 0.59 27.20
C GLU A 64 -11.34 0.28 26.91
N GLY A 65 -10.59 -0.17 27.92
CA GLY A 65 -9.18 -0.55 27.80
C GLY A 65 -8.21 0.63 27.89
N HIS A 66 -8.64 1.81 28.33
CA HIS A 66 -7.77 2.95 28.61
C HIS A 66 -7.17 2.85 30.00
N ILE A 67 -5.94 3.35 30.21
CA ILE A 67 -5.39 3.40 31.57
C ILE A 67 -6.15 4.45 32.36
N ARG A 68 -6.75 4.02 33.48
CA ARG A 68 -7.47 4.87 34.44
C ARG A 68 -6.65 5.14 35.71
N ARG A 69 -5.71 4.26 36.05
CA ARG A 69 -4.89 4.35 37.25
C ARG A 69 -3.47 3.83 37.02
N VAL A 70 -2.47 4.55 37.51
CA VAL A 70 -1.05 4.15 37.48
C VAL A 70 -0.56 4.09 38.94
N PRO A 71 -0.33 2.89 39.50
CA PRO A 71 0.18 2.77 40.87
C PRO A 71 1.66 3.18 40.94
N TYR A 72 2.04 3.84 42.02
CA TYR A 72 3.43 4.13 42.39
C TYR A 72 3.73 3.51 43.75
N SER A 73 5.02 3.32 44.09
CA SER A 73 5.40 2.75 45.39
C SER A 73 4.90 3.54 46.60
N ASN A 74 4.78 4.86 46.47
CA ASN A 74 4.32 5.77 47.52
C ASN A 74 3.01 6.50 47.19
N GLY A 75 2.21 5.96 46.26
CA GLY A 75 0.99 6.63 45.82
C GLY A 75 0.43 6.12 44.50
N GLU A 76 -0.22 7.00 43.74
CA GLU A 76 -0.83 6.67 42.45
C GLU A 76 -1.10 7.90 41.60
N ALA A 77 -1.31 7.70 40.30
CA ALA A 77 -1.96 8.66 39.43
C ALA A 77 -3.33 8.13 38.96
N LEU A 78 -4.36 8.98 39.02
CA LEU A 78 -5.68 8.75 38.43
C LEU A 78 -5.81 9.57 37.16
N ILE A 79 -6.22 8.93 36.07
CA ILE A 79 -6.31 9.53 34.74
C ILE A 79 -7.78 9.77 34.41
N GLY A 80 -8.18 11.03 34.31
CA GLY A 80 -9.51 11.43 33.89
C GLY A 80 -9.55 11.81 32.41
N ARG A 81 -10.69 11.51 31.78
CA ARG A 81 -10.95 11.77 30.36
C ARG A 81 -12.21 12.59 30.19
N ASP A 82 -12.29 13.29 29.07
CA ASP A 82 -13.54 13.88 28.60
C ASP A 82 -14.43 12.85 27.88
N SER A 83 -15.62 13.28 27.46
CA SER A 83 -16.58 12.43 26.73
C SER A 83 -16.09 11.95 25.37
N SER A 84 -14.97 12.48 24.86
CA SER A 84 -14.34 12.03 23.61
C SER A 84 -13.19 11.03 23.84
N GLY A 85 -12.92 10.66 25.11
CA GLY A 85 -11.86 9.74 25.50
C GLY A 85 -10.46 10.37 25.60
N HIS A 86 -10.35 11.70 25.41
CA HIS A 86 -9.07 12.39 25.56
C HIS A 86 -8.76 12.64 27.03
N VAL A 87 -7.50 12.45 27.42
CA VAL A 87 -7.03 12.78 28.78
C VAL A 87 -7.21 14.27 29.01
N ASN A 88 -8.01 14.61 30.02
CA ASN A 88 -8.29 15.98 30.43
C ASN A 88 -7.89 16.27 31.87
N SER A 89 -7.58 15.23 32.67
CA SER A 89 -7.08 15.40 34.03
C SER A 89 -6.16 14.26 34.46
N ILE A 90 -5.20 14.59 35.31
CA ILE A 90 -4.25 13.66 35.91
C ILE A 90 -4.08 14.04 37.38
N ARG A 91 -4.62 13.23 38.29
CA ARG A 91 -4.49 13.44 39.74
C ARG A 91 -3.40 12.53 40.28
N ILE A 92 -2.32 13.10 40.78
CA ILE A 92 -1.18 12.36 41.33
C ILE A 92 -1.14 12.56 42.83
N THR A 93 -1.34 11.47 43.56
CA THR A 93 -1.22 11.43 45.02
C THR A 93 0.07 10.70 45.36
N ARG A 94 1.02 11.34 46.04
CA ARG A 94 2.26 10.71 46.52
C ARG A 94 2.62 11.22 47.91
N SER A 95 2.94 10.30 48.82
CA SER A 95 3.35 10.65 50.20
C SER A 95 2.40 11.64 50.89
N GLY A 96 1.09 11.47 50.69
CA GLY A 96 0.04 12.35 51.26
C GLY A 96 -0.15 13.69 50.53
N GLN A 97 0.67 14.02 49.53
CA GLN A 97 0.51 15.22 48.71
C GLN A 97 -0.25 14.90 47.42
N THR A 98 -1.25 15.72 47.11
CA THR A 98 -2.05 15.60 45.88
C THR A 98 -1.77 16.76 44.94
N ARG A 99 -1.41 16.44 43.70
CA ARG A 99 -1.29 17.37 42.57
C ARG A 99 -2.35 17.00 41.54
N LEU A 100 -3.21 17.94 41.15
CA LEU A 100 -4.19 17.72 40.09
C LEU A 100 -3.81 18.55 38.88
N PHE A 101 -3.48 17.90 37.78
CA PHE A 101 -3.38 18.55 36.48
C PHE A 101 -4.73 18.48 35.79
N ALA A 102 -5.28 19.62 35.38
CA ALA A 102 -6.56 19.69 34.68
C ALA A 102 -6.44 20.57 33.43
N ARG A 103 -7.01 20.12 32.33
CA ARG A 103 -6.98 20.81 31.03
C ARG A 103 -8.17 21.76 30.91
N GLU A 104 -7.89 23.02 30.62
CA GLU A 104 -8.90 24.05 30.33
C GLU A 104 -8.71 24.57 28.91
N GLY A 105 -9.57 24.12 28.00
CA GLY A 105 -9.34 24.33 26.57
C GLY A 105 -7.99 23.77 26.11
N ASN A 106 -7.07 24.67 25.73
CA ASN A 106 -5.76 24.29 25.16
C ASN A 106 -4.58 24.40 26.15
N HIS A 107 -4.82 24.73 27.42
CA HIS A 107 -3.77 24.83 28.42
C HIS A 107 -4.00 23.88 29.60
N TRP A 108 -2.91 23.50 30.28
CA TRP A 108 -2.97 22.73 31.51
C TRP A 108 -2.92 23.68 32.71
N THR A 109 -3.62 23.32 33.77
CA THR A 109 -3.54 23.96 35.09
C THR A 109 -3.04 22.93 36.09
N LEU A 110 -2.27 23.37 37.08
CA LEU A 110 -1.85 22.57 38.22
C LEU A 110 -2.59 23.09 39.46
N GLU A 111 -3.31 22.21 40.12
CA GLU A 111 -3.93 22.47 41.41
C GLU A 111 -3.15 21.73 42.50
N THR A 112 -2.69 22.49 43.50
CA THR A 112 -1.92 22.00 44.65
C THR A 112 -2.16 22.89 45.85
N GLY A 113 -2.44 22.31 47.02
CA GLY A 113 -2.73 23.07 48.25
C GLY A 113 -3.92 24.03 48.13
N GLY A 114 -4.94 23.66 47.34
CA GLY A 114 -6.14 24.49 47.09
C GLY A 114 -5.92 25.68 46.15
N MET A 115 -4.68 25.91 45.67
CA MET A 115 -4.39 26.92 44.67
C MET A 115 -4.33 26.30 43.27
N ARG A 116 -4.86 27.04 42.30
CA ARG A 116 -4.82 26.66 40.88
C ARG A 116 -3.94 27.62 40.10
N ILE A 117 -2.90 27.09 39.47
CA ILE A 117 -1.92 27.86 38.71
C ILE A 117 -1.82 27.36 37.26
N PRO A 118 -1.64 28.25 36.26
CA PRO A 118 -1.35 27.82 34.90
C PRO A 118 -0.07 26.99 34.84
N PHE A 119 -0.15 25.79 34.25
CA PHE A 119 1.02 24.97 34.01
C PHE A 119 1.72 25.46 32.73
N PRO A 120 2.99 25.91 32.79
CA PRO A 120 3.62 26.62 31.68
C PRO A 120 3.93 25.73 30.47
N GLY A 121 3.99 24.41 30.65
CA GLY A 121 4.36 23.45 29.60
C GLY A 121 3.22 22.56 29.12
N ARG A 122 3.58 21.56 28.33
CA ARG A 122 2.70 20.47 27.90
C ARG A 122 2.76 19.29 28.86
N ILE A 123 1.67 18.54 28.91
CA ILE A 123 1.60 17.24 29.57
C ILE A 123 1.20 16.20 28.54
N GLU A 124 1.96 15.12 28.48
CA GLU A 124 1.71 13.97 27.60
C GLU A 124 1.55 12.71 28.46
N PHE A 125 0.50 11.94 28.17
CA PHE A 125 0.24 10.65 28.79
C PHE A 125 0.39 9.54 27.76
N ASN A 126 1.17 8.50 28.09
CA ASN A 126 1.36 7.35 27.24
C ASN A 126 0.41 6.21 27.65
N GLU A 127 -0.68 6.05 26.91
CA GLU A 127 -1.70 5.00 27.12
C GLU A 127 -1.17 3.55 27.12
N ARG A 128 0.02 3.33 26.56
CA ARG A 128 0.58 1.97 26.45
C ARG A 128 1.25 1.54 27.73
N ASN A 129 2.05 2.42 28.33
CA ASN A 129 2.87 2.08 29.50
C ASN A 129 2.49 2.84 30.78
N GLY A 130 1.70 3.90 30.70
CA GLY A 130 1.31 4.71 31.84
C GLY A 130 2.29 5.84 32.20
N ASP A 131 3.28 6.12 31.36
CA ASP A 131 4.23 7.22 31.59
C ASP A 131 3.53 8.58 31.50
N ILE A 132 3.87 9.48 32.42
CA ILE A 132 3.36 10.86 32.44
C ILE A 132 4.54 11.80 32.23
N SER A 133 4.48 12.62 31.19
CA SER A 133 5.58 13.50 30.79
C SER A 133 5.18 14.96 30.88
N TYR A 134 6.02 15.76 31.51
CA TYR A 134 5.84 17.19 31.73
C TYR A 134 6.93 17.97 31.04
N GLN A 135 6.57 18.93 30.20
CA GLN A 135 7.50 19.91 29.68
C GLN A 135 7.74 20.98 30.74
N LEU A 136 9.00 21.26 31.10
CA LEU A 136 9.36 22.15 32.22
C LEU A 136 9.30 23.65 31.87
N GLY A 137 8.41 24.05 30.96
CA GLY A 137 8.23 25.41 30.46
C GLY A 137 7.69 25.42 29.03
N ARG A 138 7.11 26.54 28.59
CA ARG A 138 6.43 26.64 27.28
C ARG A 138 7.36 26.36 26.10
N ASP A 139 8.55 26.96 26.16
CA ASP A 139 9.59 26.84 25.13
C ASP A 139 10.78 25.99 25.61
N SER A 140 10.62 25.32 26.75
CA SER A 140 11.66 24.45 27.30
C SER A 140 11.75 23.18 26.47
N ARG A 141 12.96 22.82 26.07
CA ARG A 141 13.27 21.49 25.51
C ARG A 141 13.43 20.43 26.59
N ARG A 142 13.30 20.78 27.86
CA ARG A 142 13.47 19.84 28.96
C ARG A 142 12.13 19.24 29.34
N TRP A 143 12.13 17.93 29.45
CA TRP A 143 11.00 17.15 29.93
C TRP A 143 11.39 16.42 31.19
N ARG A 144 10.39 16.19 32.02
CA ARG A 144 10.44 15.24 33.12
C ARG A 144 9.40 14.18 32.85
N THR A 145 9.77 12.92 32.84
CA THR A 145 8.84 11.80 32.73
C THR A 145 8.81 11.05 34.04
N GLU A 146 7.63 10.95 34.62
CA GLU A 146 7.32 10.01 35.70
C GLU A 146 6.88 8.70 35.03
N GLN A 147 7.72 7.67 35.11
CA GLN A 147 7.43 6.35 34.55
C GLN A 147 6.44 5.59 35.43
N SER A 148 5.77 4.58 34.88
CA SER A 148 4.80 3.77 35.63
C SER A 148 5.43 2.97 36.78
N ASP A 149 6.73 2.71 36.72
CA ASP A 149 7.51 2.13 37.83
C ASP A 149 7.89 3.16 38.90
N GLY A 150 7.40 4.41 38.79
CA GLY A 150 7.66 5.49 39.72
C GLY A 150 9.00 6.20 39.50
N THR A 151 9.89 5.67 38.64
CA THR A 151 11.17 6.32 38.33
C THR A 151 10.94 7.64 37.61
N ILE A 152 11.85 8.58 37.83
CA ILE A 152 11.81 9.91 37.20
C ILE A 152 12.97 10.00 36.23
N VAL A 153 12.65 10.32 34.99
CA VAL A 153 13.63 10.48 33.92
C VAL A 153 13.58 11.91 33.41
N ASN A 154 14.74 12.55 33.32
CA ASN A 154 14.87 13.85 32.69
C ASN A 154 15.24 13.65 31.22
N GLU A 155 14.55 14.35 30.34
CA GLU A 155 14.76 14.22 28.90
C GLU A 155 14.95 15.58 28.25
N ARG A 156 15.55 15.56 27.06
CA ARG A 156 15.74 16.72 26.21
C ARG A 156 15.14 16.48 24.84
N THR A 157 14.33 17.41 24.34
CA THR A 157 13.89 17.44 22.95
C THR A 157 15.00 17.99 22.06
N THR A 158 15.31 17.26 21.01
CA THR A 158 16.26 17.65 19.96
C THR A 158 15.55 18.45 18.86
N ALA A 159 16.30 19.14 17.99
CA ALA A 159 15.71 19.87 16.87
C ALA A 159 14.86 18.99 15.95
N THR A 160 15.20 17.69 15.83
CA THR A 160 14.45 16.72 15.02
C THR A 160 13.18 16.19 15.70
N GLY A 161 12.88 16.66 16.92
CA GLY A 161 11.69 16.30 17.67
C GLY A 161 11.84 15.06 18.56
N ALA A 162 12.96 14.35 18.53
CA ALA A 162 13.20 13.25 19.47
C ALA A 162 13.38 13.76 20.90
N ARG A 163 12.78 13.06 21.87
CA ARG A 163 13.04 13.19 23.30
C ARG A 163 14.08 12.17 23.73
N VAL A 164 15.19 12.63 24.26
CA VAL A 164 16.34 11.80 24.67
C VAL A 164 16.47 11.83 26.18
N ALA A 165 16.38 10.66 26.81
CA ALA A 165 16.69 10.43 28.20
C ALA A 165 18.14 9.97 28.34
N LEU A 166 18.91 10.65 29.18
CA LEU A 166 20.22 10.18 29.59
C LEU A 166 20.05 9.26 30.82
N ALA A 167 20.77 8.15 30.82
CA ALA A 167 20.99 7.29 31.97
C ALA A 167 22.23 7.78 32.75
N ASP A 168 22.59 7.08 33.83
CA ASP A 168 23.81 7.37 34.58
C ASP A 168 25.06 7.27 33.67
N GLY A 169 25.99 8.22 33.79
CA GLY A 169 27.26 8.21 33.05
C GLY A 169 27.20 8.70 31.59
N ASP A 170 26.34 9.68 31.28
CA ASP A 170 26.16 10.29 29.94
C ASP A 170 25.66 9.33 28.84
N HIS A 171 25.31 8.09 29.18
CA HIS A 171 24.74 7.13 28.26
C HIS A 171 23.30 7.47 27.90
N VAL A 172 22.87 7.15 26.68
CA VAL A 172 21.46 7.31 26.30
C VAL A 172 20.67 6.11 26.79
N GLY A 173 19.74 6.34 27.72
CA GLY A 173 18.84 5.30 28.24
C GLY A 173 17.60 5.11 27.39
N ARG A 174 17.07 6.19 26.80
CA ARG A 174 15.87 6.14 25.93
C ARG A 174 15.88 7.24 24.88
N ILE A 175 15.41 6.91 23.69
CA ILE A 175 15.04 7.87 22.65
C ILE A 175 13.58 7.63 22.28
N THR A 176 12.73 8.63 22.47
CA THR A 176 11.35 8.64 21.96
C THR A 176 11.30 9.57 20.75
N ARG A 177 11.00 9.02 19.58
CA ARG A 177 11.05 9.74 18.31
C ARG A 177 9.75 10.51 18.04
N ALA A 178 9.80 11.47 17.12
CA ALA A 178 8.63 12.29 16.77
C ALA A 178 7.47 11.47 16.16
N ASP A 179 7.78 10.36 15.50
CA ASP A 179 6.80 9.40 14.97
C ASP A 179 6.17 8.48 16.05
N ARG A 180 6.53 8.70 17.32
CA ARG A 180 6.13 7.92 18.51
C ARG A 180 6.72 6.51 18.57
N SER A 181 7.65 6.15 17.70
CA SER A 181 8.52 5.00 17.97
C SER A 181 9.50 5.34 19.09
N SER A 182 10.05 4.34 19.74
CA SER A 182 11.08 4.54 20.75
C SER A 182 12.14 3.44 20.72
N VAL A 183 13.28 3.73 21.35
CA VAL A 183 14.32 2.76 21.64
C VAL A 183 14.80 2.96 23.06
N GLU A 184 14.90 1.87 23.83
CA GLU A 184 15.36 1.86 25.21
C GLU A 184 16.60 0.98 25.33
N ALA A 185 17.65 1.48 25.95
CA ALA A 185 18.91 0.78 26.16
C ALA A 185 19.11 0.44 27.64
N PHE A 186 19.67 -0.74 27.87
CA PHE A 186 20.02 -1.23 29.19
C PHE A 186 21.52 -1.51 29.24
N TYR A 187 22.15 -1.07 30.32
CA TYR A 187 23.59 -1.13 30.50
C TYR A 187 23.95 -2.03 31.68
N SER A 188 25.10 -2.71 31.58
CA SER A 188 25.71 -3.46 32.67
C SER A 188 27.21 -3.21 32.63
N GLY A 189 27.80 -2.77 33.76
CA GLY A 189 29.23 -2.42 33.81
C GLY A 189 29.65 -1.32 32.83
N GLY A 190 28.75 -0.36 32.52
CA GLY A 190 29.00 0.72 31.54
C GLY A 190 28.82 0.31 30.08
N GLU A 191 28.59 -0.97 29.79
CA GLU A 191 28.38 -1.45 28.43
C GLU A 191 26.90 -1.67 28.11
N MET A 192 26.48 -1.31 26.89
CA MET A 192 25.12 -1.58 26.42
C MET A 192 24.94 -3.08 26.17
N THR A 193 23.99 -3.72 26.86
CA THR A 193 23.78 -5.18 26.83
C THR A 193 22.46 -5.59 26.19
N ARG A 194 21.44 -4.74 26.29
CA ARG A 194 20.10 -4.99 25.72
C ARG A 194 19.53 -3.70 25.16
N VAL A 195 18.85 -3.81 24.02
CA VAL A 195 18.10 -2.71 23.41
C VAL A 195 16.68 -3.17 23.08
N THR A 196 15.68 -2.40 23.46
CA THR A 196 14.27 -2.64 23.14
C THR A 196 13.80 -1.56 22.17
N GLU A 197 13.50 -1.94 20.93
CA GLU A 197 12.88 -1.06 19.95
C GLU A 197 11.36 -1.24 19.97
N ILE A 198 10.61 -0.13 20.02
CA ILE A 198 9.16 -0.12 19.99
C ILE A 198 8.73 0.71 18.78
N GLY A 199 8.12 0.08 17.78
CA GLY A 199 7.61 0.77 16.60
C GLY A 199 6.46 1.72 16.93
N ALA A 200 6.14 2.65 16.03
CA ALA A 200 4.99 3.56 16.20
C ALA A 200 3.66 2.78 16.41
N ASN A 201 3.55 1.59 15.80
CA ASN A 201 2.42 0.65 15.98
C ASN A 201 2.45 -0.16 17.30
N GLY A 202 3.48 0.02 18.13
CA GLY A 202 3.64 -0.68 19.41
C GLY A 202 4.27 -2.06 19.32
N ARG A 203 4.69 -2.51 18.13
CA ARG A 203 5.43 -3.77 18.01
C ARG A 203 6.82 -3.61 18.63
N THR A 204 7.20 -4.59 19.43
CA THR A 204 8.48 -4.60 20.13
C THR A 204 9.46 -5.57 19.49
N CYS A 205 10.71 -5.15 19.42
CA CYS A 205 11.86 -5.98 19.07
C CYS A 205 12.89 -5.85 20.18
N VAL A 206 13.38 -6.97 20.71
CA VAL A 206 14.38 -6.98 21.80
C VAL A 206 15.70 -7.53 21.27
N TRP A 207 16.70 -6.66 21.22
CA TRP A 207 18.06 -6.96 20.82
C TRP A 207 18.91 -7.29 22.03
N ARG A 208 19.66 -8.39 21.95
CA ARG A 208 20.62 -8.81 22.97
C ARG A 208 22.01 -8.84 22.38
N ARG A 209 22.96 -8.16 23.04
CA ARG A 209 24.37 -8.20 22.67
C ARG A 209 24.94 -9.57 23.00
N GLN A 210 25.62 -10.17 22.04
CA GLN A 210 26.34 -11.43 22.17
C GLN A 210 27.78 -11.16 22.63
N GLU A 211 28.50 -12.19 23.06
CA GLU A 211 29.89 -12.09 23.49
C GLU A 211 30.82 -11.56 22.39
N ASN A 212 30.52 -11.86 21.12
CA ASN A 212 31.27 -11.36 19.96
C ASN A 212 30.96 -9.88 19.61
N GLY A 213 30.09 -9.21 20.38
CA GLY A 213 29.66 -7.83 20.14
C GLY A 213 28.50 -7.65 19.16
N ASP A 214 28.06 -8.72 18.48
CA ASP A 214 26.90 -8.69 17.59
C ASP A 214 25.58 -8.58 18.39
N TRP A 215 24.53 -8.12 17.73
CA TRP A 215 23.20 -7.95 18.29
C TRP A 215 22.21 -8.85 17.57
N THR A 216 21.49 -9.68 18.32
CA THR A 216 20.51 -10.62 17.79
C THR A 216 19.13 -10.40 18.38
N SER A 217 18.09 -10.70 17.60
CA SER A 217 16.69 -10.68 17.99
C SER A 217 15.94 -11.76 17.21
N GLN A 218 14.87 -12.30 17.79
CA GLN A 218 14.14 -13.42 17.21
C GLN A 218 13.51 -13.03 15.85
N GLY A 219 13.89 -13.75 14.80
CA GLY A 219 13.39 -13.53 13.44
C GLY A 219 13.89 -12.25 12.77
N GLN A 220 14.93 -11.60 13.31
CA GLN A 220 15.54 -10.40 12.73
C GLN A 220 16.99 -10.67 12.29
N PRO A 221 17.47 -9.99 11.23
CA PRO A 221 18.87 -10.05 10.82
C PRO A 221 19.81 -9.58 11.94
N THR A 222 20.99 -10.18 12.04
CA THR A 222 22.03 -9.76 13.00
C THR A 222 22.50 -8.34 12.71
N ARG A 223 22.70 -7.55 13.76
CA ARG A 223 23.20 -6.17 13.70
C ARG A 223 24.56 -6.06 14.41
N ARG A 224 25.36 -5.07 14.03
CA ARG A 224 26.67 -4.75 14.62
C ARG A 224 26.74 -3.29 14.99
N ASN A 225 27.68 -2.93 15.87
CA ASN A 225 28.02 -1.55 16.19
C ASN A 225 26.78 -0.69 16.53
N MET A 226 25.83 -1.26 17.29
CA MET A 226 24.62 -0.55 17.67
C MET A 226 24.96 0.58 18.66
N VAL A 227 24.52 1.80 18.35
CA VAL A 227 24.76 3.01 19.15
C VAL A 227 23.47 3.84 19.22
N LEU A 228 23.16 4.33 20.42
CA LEU A 228 22.14 5.37 20.63
C LEU A 228 22.87 6.68 20.94
N GLU A 229 22.64 7.69 20.11
CA GLU A 229 23.34 8.98 20.19
C GLU A 229 22.51 10.01 20.97
N ALA A 230 23.17 10.88 21.74
CA ALA A 230 22.52 11.93 22.54
C ALA A 230 21.80 13.00 21.70
N ASN A 231 22.04 12.98 20.38
CA ASN A 231 21.39 13.81 19.38
C ASN A 231 20.03 13.22 18.89
N GLY A 232 19.61 12.07 19.44
CA GLY A 232 18.34 11.41 19.11
C GLY A 232 18.41 10.41 17.95
N ASN A 233 19.59 10.17 17.37
CA ASN A 233 19.77 9.15 16.33
C ASN A 233 20.10 7.78 16.93
N THR A 234 19.76 6.73 16.18
CA THR A 234 20.19 5.36 16.45
C THR A 234 20.93 4.84 15.23
N ARG A 235 22.10 4.24 15.43
CA ARG A 235 22.94 3.71 14.35
C ARG A 235 23.26 2.24 14.59
N TYR A 236 23.30 1.45 13.53
CA TYR A 236 23.83 0.08 13.55
C TYR A 236 24.29 -0.33 12.14
N ASP A 237 25.11 -1.36 12.04
CA ASP A 237 25.54 -1.95 10.77
C ASP A 237 24.91 -3.33 10.58
N THR A 238 24.59 -3.69 9.34
CA THR A 238 24.17 -5.05 8.95
C THR A 238 25.36 -5.84 8.40
N LEU A 239 25.22 -7.17 8.31
CA LEU A 239 26.30 -8.07 7.87
C LEU A 239 26.78 -7.82 6.43
N ASP A 240 25.96 -7.19 5.59
CA ASP A 240 26.30 -6.77 4.23
C ASP A 240 27.08 -5.43 4.17
N GLY A 241 27.40 -4.84 5.32
CA GLY A 241 28.17 -3.60 5.43
C GLY A 241 27.36 -2.32 5.18
N VAL A 242 26.03 -2.40 5.27
CA VAL A 242 25.15 -1.22 5.24
C VAL A 242 24.99 -0.68 6.66
N THR A 243 25.22 0.61 6.84
CA THR A 243 24.91 1.33 8.07
C THR A 243 23.48 1.87 7.98
N HIS A 244 22.66 1.52 8.97
CA HIS A 244 21.33 2.05 9.20
C HIS A 244 21.38 3.16 10.22
N ILE A 245 20.71 4.28 9.95
CA ILE A 245 20.65 5.46 10.83
C ILE A 245 19.20 5.86 10.98
N VAL A 246 18.58 5.55 12.11
CA VAL A 246 17.21 5.94 12.42
C VAL A 246 17.25 7.27 13.15
N ARG A 247 16.80 8.34 12.48
CA ARG A 247 16.83 9.71 13.00
C ARG A 247 15.82 9.94 14.11
N GLY A 248 15.98 11.04 14.85
CA GLY A 248 15.05 11.42 15.92
C GLY A 248 13.59 11.65 15.48
N ASN A 249 13.35 11.85 14.18
CA ASN A 249 12.01 11.95 13.60
C ASN A 249 11.40 10.60 13.16
N GLY A 250 12.11 9.48 13.34
CA GLY A 250 11.67 8.13 12.94
C GLY A 250 12.14 7.68 11.56
N VAL A 251 12.70 8.58 10.74
CA VAL A 251 13.12 8.20 9.38
C VAL A 251 14.45 7.45 9.41
N GLU A 252 14.49 6.34 8.69
CA GLU A 252 15.70 5.55 8.48
C GLU A 252 16.46 6.02 7.24
N LEU A 253 17.74 6.31 7.44
CA LEU A 253 18.72 6.59 6.40
C LEU A 253 19.68 5.42 6.26
N LEU A 254 20.16 5.19 5.05
CA LEU A 254 21.03 4.07 4.75
C LEU A 254 22.34 4.57 4.13
N GLN A 255 23.46 4.13 4.69
CA GLN A 255 24.80 4.50 4.28
C GLN A 255 25.63 3.24 3.95
N GLY A 256 26.54 3.33 2.99
CA GLY A 256 27.34 2.19 2.54
C GLY A 256 27.75 2.30 1.08
N ARG A 257 28.21 1.19 0.48
CA ARG A 257 28.66 1.17 -0.92
C ARG A 257 27.54 1.61 -1.87
N GLY A 258 27.80 2.64 -2.67
CA GLY A 258 26.84 3.18 -3.64
C GLY A 258 25.68 3.98 -3.03
N ARG A 259 25.75 4.32 -1.74
CA ARG A 259 24.75 5.14 -1.03
C ARG A 259 25.36 6.46 -0.57
N ALA A 260 24.50 7.36 -0.12
CA ALA A 260 24.97 8.62 0.45
C ALA A 260 25.65 8.40 1.81
N ARG A 261 26.56 9.32 2.17
CA ARG A 261 27.16 9.42 3.49
C ARG A 261 26.62 10.66 4.19
N TYR A 262 26.27 10.51 5.46
CA TYR A 262 25.67 11.55 6.28
C TYR A 262 26.56 11.90 7.47
N GLU A 263 26.54 13.17 7.85
CA GLU A 263 27.08 13.67 9.12
C GLU A 263 25.99 14.46 9.84
N PHE A 264 26.02 14.45 11.17
CA PHE A 264 24.98 15.05 12.00
C PHE A 264 25.57 15.99 13.05
N ASP A 265 24.78 16.96 13.50
CA ASP A 265 25.11 17.77 14.68
C ASP A 265 24.56 17.16 15.99
N GLN A 266 24.75 17.89 17.09
CA GLN A 266 24.28 17.52 18.44
C GLN A 266 22.74 17.53 18.58
N GLU A 267 22.03 18.01 17.57
CA GLU A 267 20.57 18.05 17.50
C GLU A 267 19.99 17.00 16.54
N GLY A 268 20.84 16.17 15.92
CA GLY A 268 20.44 15.08 15.02
C GLY A 268 20.11 15.54 13.61
N ARG A 269 20.45 16.80 13.29
CA ARG A 269 20.23 17.39 11.96
C ARG A 269 21.41 17.07 11.05
N ILE A 270 21.13 16.89 9.76
CA ILE A 270 22.17 16.54 8.77
C ILE A 270 23.04 17.77 8.50
N THR A 271 24.33 17.71 8.80
CA THR A 271 25.30 18.79 8.54
C THR A 271 26.10 18.58 7.26
N SER A 272 26.25 17.34 6.81
CA SER A 272 26.87 17.04 5.51
C SER A 272 26.21 15.85 4.85
N LEU A 273 26.16 15.90 3.52
CA LEU A 273 25.64 14.86 2.65
C LEU A 273 26.60 14.68 1.48
N MET A 274 27.21 13.50 1.37
CA MET A 274 27.99 13.12 0.19
C MET A 274 27.23 12.05 -0.59
N LEU A 275 26.77 12.40 -1.79
CA LEU A 275 25.96 11.54 -2.64
C LEU A 275 26.82 10.48 -3.34
N ALA A 276 26.18 9.38 -3.75
CA ALA A 276 26.86 8.26 -4.41
C ALA A 276 27.61 8.67 -5.70
N ASN A 277 27.16 9.71 -6.39
CA ASN A 277 27.79 10.24 -7.61
C ASN A 277 28.98 11.19 -7.32
N GLY A 278 29.39 11.34 -6.06
CA GLY A 278 30.50 12.22 -5.64
C GLY A 278 30.13 13.70 -5.56
N ARG A 279 28.89 14.10 -5.89
CA ARG A 279 28.37 15.43 -5.57
C ARG A 279 28.13 15.49 -4.07
N GLY A 280 28.57 16.57 -3.42
CA GLY A 280 28.45 16.68 -1.96
C GLY A 280 27.97 18.06 -1.53
N ILE A 281 27.00 18.06 -0.62
CA ILE A 281 26.79 19.19 0.28
C ILE A 281 27.76 19.02 1.44
N ARG A 282 28.76 19.89 1.47
CA ARG A 282 29.84 19.85 2.47
C ARG A 282 29.48 20.55 3.78
N GLY A 283 28.31 21.19 3.84
CA GLY A 283 27.89 21.92 5.04
C GLY A 283 26.46 22.39 4.94
N ILE A 284 25.64 22.06 5.93
CA ILE A 284 24.32 22.62 6.18
C ILE A 284 24.40 23.26 7.57
N GLY A 285 24.08 24.54 7.64
CA GLY A 285 23.95 25.28 8.89
C GLY A 285 22.49 25.57 9.17
N TYR A 286 22.17 25.55 10.46
CA TYR A 286 20.83 25.76 10.97
C TYR A 286 20.78 26.97 11.89
N GLU A 287 19.60 27.56 12.02
CA GLU A 287 19.38 28.64 12.96
C GLU A 287 19.08 28.10 14.36
N GLY A 288 20.00 28.38 15.28
CA GLY A 288 19.94 27.93 16.66
C GLY A 288 19.68 26.43 16.75
N ASP A 289 18.58 26.10 17.40
CA ASP A 289 18.15 24.75 17.73
C ASP A 289 16.99 24.26 16.83
N THR A 290 16.66 24.99 15.75
CA THR A 290 15.54 24.67 14.84
C THR A 290 16.00 23.85 13.62
N GLU A 291 15.08 23.25 12.86
CA GLU A 291 15.44 22.68 11.54
C GLU A 291 15.51 23.72 10.41
N TYR A 292 15.48 25.02 10.74
CA TYR A 292 15.52 26.09 9.75
C TYR A 292 16.93 26.27 9.19
N ILE A 293 17.10 26.00 7.90
CA ILE A 293 18.41 26.09 7.23
C ILE A 293 18.75 27.55 6.94
N ASN A 294 19.86 28.02 7.51
CA ASN A 294 20.40 29.36 7.29
C ASN A 294 21.70 29.36 6.47
N ARG A 295 22.32 28.19 6.23
CA ARG A 295 23.55 28.08 5.43
C ARG A 295 23.62 26.77 4.66
N ILE A 296 24.09 26.82 3.41
CA ILE A 296 24.35 25.64 2.57
C ILE A 296 25.68 25.81 1.85
N VAL A 297 26.51 24.76 1.86
CA VAL A 297 27.80 24.71 1.16
C VAL A 297 27.74 23.58 0.13
N ILE A 298 27.64 23.95 -1.13
CA ILE A 298 27.54 23.00 -2.25
C ILE A 298 28.89 22.92 -2.93
N ASN A 299 29.50 21.73 -2.97
CA ASN A 299 30.65 21.47 -3.82
C ASN A 299 30.17 20.95 -5.18
N ASP A 300 30.23 21.81 -6.20
CA ASP A 300 29.86 21.46 -7.57
C ASP A 300 31.11 21.37 -8.43
N ARG A 301 31.61 20.14 -8.61
CA ARG A 301 32.77 19.87 -9.46
C ARG A 301 32.56 20.32 -10.91
N ARG A 302 31.31 20.31 -11.43
CA ARG A 302 31.01 20.74 -12.81
C ARG A 302 31.06 22.25 -12.95
N ALA A 303 30.61 22.98 -11.92
CA ALA A 303 30.68 24.44 -11.89
C ALA A 303 32.04 24.98 -11.43
N GLY A 304 33.04 24.11 -11.28
CA GLY A 304 34.43 24.49 -10.99
C GLY A 304 34.66 25.04 -9.58
N GLY A 305 33.81 24.73 -8.59
CA GLY A 305 34.09 25.20 -7.23
C GLY A 305 33.02 24.96 -6.17
N THR A 306 33.36 25.37 -4.95
CA THR A 306 32.43 25.41 -3.81
C THR A 306 31.67 26.72 -3.81
N ARG A 307 30.35 26.66 -3.60
CA ARG A 307 29.50 27.82 -3.36
C ARG A 307 28.90 27.75 -1.97
N THR A 308 28.92 28.87 -1.25
CA THR A 308 28.27 29.00 0.07
C THR A 308 27.06 29.92 -0.07
N TYR A 309 25.91 29.45 0.38
CA TYR A 309 24.67 30.21 0.48
C TYR A 309 24.46 30.55 1.95
N ARG A 310 24.23 31.82 2.28
CA ARG A 310 23.87 32.27 3.63
C ARG A 310 22.56 33.05 3.56
N ARG A 311 21.58 32.66 4.36
CA ARG A 311 20.28 33.31 4.40
C ARG A 311 20.35 34.64 5.17
N THR A 312 19.56 35.62 4.77
CA THR A 312 19.46 36.92 5.45
C THR A 312 18.33 36.89 6.48
N GLY A 313 18.66 36.57 7.74
CA GLY A 313 17.64 36.37 8.79
C GLY A 313 16.66 35.25 8.44
N HIS A 314 15.36 35.48 8.69
CA HIS A 314 14.28 34.56 8.30
C HIS A 314 13.70 34.82 6.90
N SER A 315 14.36 35.63 6.06
CA SER A 315 13.85 35.92 4.72
C SER A 315 14.11 34.75 3.75
N ASN A 316 13.50 34.80 2.56
CA ASN A 316 13.82 33.88 1.48
C ASN A 316 15.03 34.34 0.64
N ASP A 317 15.81 35.30 1.12
CA ASP A 317 16.96 35.83 0.40
C ASP A 317 18.24 35.18 0.90
N TRP A 318 19.09 34.82 -0.06
CA TRP A 318 20.37 34.16 0.14
C TRP A 318 21.49 34.97 -0.46
N LEU A 319 22.53 35.23 0.32
CA LEU A 319 23.81 35.72 -0.15
C LEU A 319 24.66 34.53 -0.63
N VAL A 320 25.15 34.62 -1.86
CA VAL A 320 25.96 33.57 -2.49
C VAL A 320 27.41 34.00 -2.55
N PHE A 321 28.28 33.16 -2.00
CA PHE A 321 29.72 33.34 -1.95
C PHE A 321 30.43 32.25 -2.75
N ASN A 322 31.55 32.60 -3.39
CA ASN A 322 32.42 31.62 -4.05
C ASN A 322 33.33 30.89 -3.04
N HIS A 323 34.24 30.04 -3.54
CA HIS A 323 35.15 29.26 -2.70
C HIS A 323 36.15 30.12 -1.90
N ALA A 324 36.45 31.33 -2.38
CA ALA A 324 37.32 32.30 -1.70
C ALA A 324 36.55 33.14 -0.66
N GLY A 325 35.26 32.86 -0.43
CA GLY A 325 34.42 33.64 0.49
C GLY A 325 34.00 35.00 -0.06
N ARG A 326 34.28 35.32 -1.32
CA ARG A 326 33.84 36.57 -1.97
C ARG A 326 32.37 36.45 -2.37
N PHE A 327 31.58 37.46 -2.01
CA PHE A 327 30.20 37.60 -2.46
C PHE A 327 30.15 37.70 -3.99
N ILE A 328 29.26 36.93 -4.62
CA ILE A 328 29.13 36.86 -6.08
C ILE A 328 27.71 37.09 -6.58
N ASN A 329 26.69 36.82 -5.77
CA ASN A 329 25.29 36.97 -6.19
C ASN A 329 24.33 36.92 -5.00
N THR A 330 23.09 37.32 -5.22
CA THR A 330 21.95 36.94 -4.39
C THR A 330 21.14 35.82 -5.06
N ALA A 331 20.42 35.06 -4.26
CA ALA A 331 19.41 34.11 -4.73
C ALA A 331 18.17 34.24 -3.85
N THR A 332 16.99 34.04 -4.42
CA THR A 332 15.73 34.02 -3.68
C THR A 332 15.15 32.62 -3.70
N GLY A 333 14.70 32.15 -2.54
CA GLY A 333 14.27 30.78 -2.40
C GLY A 333 14.19 30.27 -0.98
N ASP A 334 13.82 29.01 -0.87
CA ASP A 334 13.75 28.30 0.39
C ASP A 334 14.53 26.98 0.28
N ALA A 335 14.98 26.46 1.42
CA ALA A 335 15.70 25.21 1.49
C ALA A 335 15.31 24.41 2.71
N ARG A 336 15.13 23.10 2.53
CA ARG A 336 14.80 22.16 3.61
C ARG A 336 15.47 20.81 3.40
N MET A 337 15.65 20.09 4.50
CA MET A 337 15.97 18.66 4.47
C MET A 337 14.67 17.88 4.57
N ALA A 338 14.44 16.98 3.63
CA ALA A 338 13.33 16.04 3.72
C ALA A 338 13.68 14.88 4.67
N GLY A 339 12.65 14.17 5.12
CA GLY A 339 12.80 13.03 6.02
C GLY A 339 13.74 11.96 5.47
N ASP A 340 13.63 11.65 4.17
CA ASP A 340 14.42 10.64 3.44
C ASP A 340 15.90 11.03 3.21
N GLY A 341 16.35 12.13 3.81
CA GLY A 341 17.71 12.64 3.66
C GLY A 341 17.94 13.38 2.34
N SER A 342 16.93 13.54 1.47
CA SER A 342 17.02 14.42 0.32
C SER A 342 17.06 15.88 0.78
N TYR A 343 17.82 16.70 0.05
CA TYR A 343 17.79 18.15 0.25
C TYR A 343 16.96 18.78 -0.84
N GLN A 344 16.16 19.78 -0.48
CA GLN A 344 15.23 20.44 -1.39
C GLN A 344 15.50 21.93 -1.41
N ILE A 345 15.55 22.51 -2.61
CA ILE A 345 15.70 23.95 -2.81
C ILE A 345 14.58 24.43 -3.73
N ARG A 346 13.89 25.49 -3.33
CA ARG A 346 12.89 26.18 -4.15
C ARG A 346 13.49 27.51 -4.60
N ASP A 347 13.56 27.76 -5.91
CA ASP A 347 13.95 29.07 -6.45
C ASP A 347 12.67 29.90 -6.63
N THR A 348 12.58 31.07 -6.01
CA THR A 348 11.40 31.95 -6.08
C THR A 348 11.58 33.08 -7.07
N ARG A 349 12.60 33.05 -7.93
CA ARG A 349 12.81 34.12 -8.92
C ARG A 349 11.56 34.35 -9.76
N HIS A 350 11.23 35.63 -9.90
CA HIS A 350 10.25 36.08 -10.85
C HIS A 350 10.74 35.83 -12.28
N ASP A 351 9.85 35.48 -13.20
CA ASP A 351 10.17 35.48 -14.62
C ASP A 351 10.40 36.92 -15.11
N ARG A 352 10.70 37.05 -16.41
CA ARG A 352 10.90 38.33 -17.08
C ARG A 352 9.66 39.25 -17.02
N HIS A 353 8.51 38.76 -16.55
CA HIS A 353 7.25 39.50 -16.41
C HIS A 353 6.91 39.80 -14.93
N GLY A 354 7.83 39.56 -13.99
CA GLY A 354 7.57 39.80 -12.58
C GLY A 354 6.69 38.74 -11.91
N GLN A 355 6.33 37.65 -12.61
CA GLN A 355 5.51 36.58 -12.04
C GLN A 355 6.41 35.54 -11.36
N PRO A 356 6.16 35.13 -10.11
CA PRO A 356 6.99 34.13 -9.43
C PRO A 356 6.99 32.81 -10.22
N ARG A 357 8.15 32.40 -10.74
CA ARG A 357 8.25 31.13 -11.48
C ARG A 357 8.12 29.97 -10.50
N GLY A 358 6.95 29.35 -10.46
CA GLY A 358 6.77 28.06 -9.80
C GLY A 358 6.98 28.11 -8.28
N SER A 359 6.32 29.05 -7.60
CA SER A 359 6.30 29.21 -6.13
C SER A 359 6.00 27.93 -5.33
N HIS A 360 5.52 26.87 -5.99
CA HIS A 360 5.19 25.58 -5.39
C HIS A 360 6.08 24.44 -5.86
N VAL A 361 7.21 24.70 -6.54
CA VAL A 361 8.07 23.65 -7.09
C VAL A 361 9.45 23.68 -6.44
N TRP A 362 9.76 22.59 -5.74
CA TRP A 362 11.05 22.30 -5.15
C TRP A 362 11.89 21.47 -6.11
N ARG A 363 13.18 21.79 -6.21
CA ARG A 363 14.20 20.90 -6.74
C ARG A 363 14.68 20.03 -5.59
N SER A 364 14.24 18.79 -5.57
CA SER A 364 14.69 17.77 -4.63
C SER A 364 15.89 17.04 -5.20
N PHE A 365 16.90 16.80 -4.38
CA PHE A 365 18.08 16.03 -4.76
C PHE A 365 18.14 14.81 -3.87
N GLY A 366 17.84 13.66 -4.46
CA GLY A 366 17.80 12.37 -3.77
C GLY A 366 19.18 11.93 -3.30
N TRP A 367 19.21 10.91 -2.43
CA TRP A 367 20.44 10.27 -1.95
C TRP A 367 21.26 9.62 -3.09
N ASP A 368 20.59 9.26 -4.19
CA ASP A 368 21.19 8.78 -5.44
C ASP A 368 21.87 9.90 -6.26
N GLY A 369 21.68 11.14 -5.82
CA GLY A 369 22.14 12.36 -6.47
C GLY A 369 21.37 12.74 -7.72
N GLN A 370 20.22 12.09 -7.98
CA GLN A 370 19.29 12.53 -9.01
C GLN A 370 18.51 13.76 -8.55
N GLU A 371 18.34 14.70 -9.47
CA GLU A 371 17.48 15.84 -9.27
C GLU A 371 16.05 15.51 -9.72
N ARG A 372 15.09 15.73 -8.83
CA ARG A 372 13.66 15.60 -9.07
C ARG A 372 12.98 16.94 -8.81
N ARG A 373 11.86 17.20 -9.46
CA ARG A 373 11.00 18.33 -9.13
C ARG A 373 9.82 17.82 -8.32
N VAL A 374 9.57 18.42 -7.15
CA VAL A 374 8.46 18.05 -6.27
C VAL A 374 7.65 19.28 -5.89
N ARG A 375 6.39 19.11 -5.50
CA ARG A 375 5.53 20.17 -4.98
C ARG A 375 5.74 20.36 -3.47
N ASP A 376 5.05 21.32 -2.87
CA ASP A 376 5.14 21.60 -1.42
C ASP A 376 4.84 20.35 -0.56
N ASP A 377 3.92 19.49 -1.02
CA ASP A 377 3.52 18.20 -0.43
C ASP A 377 4.46 17.02 -0.79
N ASN A 378 5.63 17.30 -1.38
CA ASN A 378 6.58 16.33 -1.93
C ASN A 378 6.07 15.47 -3.10
N SER A 379 4.89 15.75 -3.67
CA SER A 379 4.43 15.03 -4.86
C SER A 379 5.28 15.42 -6.09
N PRO A 380 5.65 14.49 -6.98
CA PRO A 380 6.47 14.80 -8.14
C PRO A 380 5.75 15.78 -9.09
N VAL A 381 6.48 16.76 -9.61
CA VAL A 381 5.97 17.66 -10.66
C VAL A 381 5.92 16.89 -11.96
N THR A 382 4.72 16.44 -12.32
CA THR A 382 4.44 15.91 -13.65
C THR A 382 4.67 17.03 -14.67
N THR A 383 5.76 16.95 -15.44
CA THR A 383 5.98 17.84 -16.58
C THR A 383 4.98 17.50 -17.68
N ASP A 384 3.75 17.97 -17.53
CA ASP A 384 2.67 17.78 -18.53
C ASP A 384 2.77 18.81 -19.67
N ARG A 385 4.01 19.23 -20.02
CA ARG A 385 4.28 20.22 -21.05
C ARG A 385 5.21 19.64 -22.10
N THR A 386 4.69 18.70 -22.89
CA THR A 386 5.10 18.56 -24.29
C THR A 386 4.67 19.82 -25.04
N THR A 387 5.49 20.87 -24.94
CA THR A 387 5.56 21.85 -26.01
C THR A 387 6.10 21.13 -27.23
N HIS A 388 5.37 21.26 -28.34
CA HIS A 388 5.70 20.69 -29.64
C HIS A 388 7.15 21.00 -30.04
N ASN A 389 8.04 20.01 -29.91
CA ASN A 389 9.21 19.93 -30.77
C ASN A 389 9.28 18.53 -31.36
N ARG A 390 8.73 18.42 -32.58
CA ARG A 390 8.92 17.30 -33.49
C ARG A 390 10.40 17.23 -33.89
N ARG A 391 11.22 16.47 -33.17
CA ARG A 391 12.40 15.80 -33.76
C ARG A 391 12.55 14.41 -33.15
N HIS A 392 12.92 13.48 -34.03
CA HIS A 392 12.91 12.04 -33.86
C HIS A 392 13.93 11.51 -32.85
N ASP A 393 13.69 11.70 -31.55
CA ASP A 393 14.33 10.89 -30.53
C ASP A 393 13.30 9.90 -29.97
N ARG A 394 13.63 8.61 -30.11
CA ARG A 394 12.82 7.50 -29.60
C ARG A 394 12.57 7.68 -28.10
N PRO A 395 11.32 7.53 -27.62
CA PRO A 395 11.05 7.62 -26.20
C PRO A 395 11.71 6.44 -25.49
N THR A 396 12.63 6.74 -24.57
CA THR A 396 13.09 5.80 -23.54
C THR A 396 11.86 5.35 -22.73
N PRO A 397 11.72 4.06 -22.38
CA PRO A 397 10.55 3.57 -21.64
C PRO A 397 10.36 4.42 -20.38
N HIS A 398 9.18 5.03 -20.26
CA HIS A 398 8.77 5.78 -19.09
C HIS A 398 8.76 4.83 -17.89
N ARG A 399 9.84 4.82 -17.12
CA ARG A 399 9.85 4.24 -15.79
C ARG A 399 8.95 5.12 -14.94
N VAL A 400 7.79 4.61 -14.57
CA VAL A 400 6.90 5.27 -13.63
C VAL A 400 7.59 5.20 -12.26
N ASP A 401 8.35 6.25 -11.92
CA ASP A 401 8.78 6.47 -10.54
C ASP A 401 7.53 6.49 -9.66
N ASP A 402 7.62 5.80 -8.51
CA ASP A 402 6.58 5.50 -7.51
C ASP A 402 5.59 6.66 -7.28
N ARG A 403 4.61 6.82 -8.17
CA ARG A 403 3.44 7.65 -7.90
C ARG A 403 2.76 7.00 -6.71
N ALA A 404 2.67 7.73 -5.59
CA ALA A 404 1.85 7.34 -4.46
C ALA A 404 0.47 6.90 -5.01
N LEU A 405 0.14 5.63 -4.83
CA LEU A 405 -1.14 5.07 -5.24
C LEU A 405 -2.23 6.01 -4.68
N PRO A 406 -3.14 6.53 -5.52
CA PRO A 406 -4.08 7.58 -5.11
C PRO A 406 -4.82 7.13 -3.84
N PRO A 407 -5.03 8.03 -2.87
CA PRO A 407 -5.80 7.71 -1.66
C PRO A 407 -7.25 7.43 -2.08
N ARG A 408 -7.66 6.15 -2.03
CA ARG A 408 -9.01 5.70 -2.38
C ARG A 408 -9.42 4.46 -1.58
N VAL A 409 -9.79 4.73 -0.34
CA VAL A 409 -11.03 4.39 0.38
C VAL A 409 -11.17 5.60 1.32
N SER A 410 -12.37 6.07 1.66
CA SER A 410 -12.49 7.20 2.61
C SER A 410 -11.63 6.90 3.85
N ASP A 411 -10.65 7.76 4.15
CA ASP A 411 -9.49 7.49 5.04
C ASP A 411 -9.85 6.98 6.46
N ARG A 412 -11.13 6.99 6.82
CA ARG A 412 -11.64 6.50 8.12
C ARG A 412 -11.73 4.98 8.24
N ARG A 413 -11.57 4.20 7.16
CA ARG A 413 -11.67 2.73 7.21
C ARG A 413 -10.56 2.01 6.44
N ALA A 414 -9.38 2.58 6.21
CA ALA A 414 -8.29 1.79 5.62
C ALA A 414 -7.77 0.77 6.64
N SER A 415 -7.60 -0.49 6.24
CA SER A 415 -6.90 -1.47 7.09
C SER A 415 -5.43 -1.08 7.25
N THR A 416 -4.82 -1.42 8.39
CA THR A 416 -3.41 -1.15 8.67
C THR A 416 -2.50 -2.35 8.35
N SER A 417 -3.09 -3.52 8.10
CA SER A 417 -2.37 -4.74 7.74
C SER A 417 -3.19 -5.65 6.82
N VAL A 418 -2.52 -6.59 6.14
CA VAL A 418 -3.17 -7.62 5.31
C VAL A 418 -4.14 -8.45 6.14
N GLN A 419 -3.74 -8.89 7.35
CA GLN A 419 -4.60 -9.68 8.22
C GLN A 419 -5.86 -8.93 8.63
N GLU A 420 -5.74 -7.65 8.99
CA GLU A 420 -6.91 -6.83 9.33
C GLU A 420 -7.88 -6.70 8.13
N ALA A 421 -7.34 -6.47 6.92
CA ALA A 421 -8.15 -6.38 5.71
C ALA A 421 -8.81 -7.72 5.36
N HIS A 422 -8.08 -8.82 5.57
CA HIS A 422 -8.55 -10.19 5.40
C HIS A 422 -9.72 -10.46 6.34
N ASP A 423 -9.51 -10.27 7.65
CA ASP A 423 -10.52 -10.50 8.69
C ASP A 423 -11.76 -9.66 8.40
N ARG A 424 -11.58 -8.40 8.03
CA ARG A 424 -12.69 -7.50 7.68
C ARG A 424 -13.52 -7.99 6.49
N LEU A 425 -12.89 -8.55 5.46
CA LEU A 425 -13.63 -9.14 4.34
C LEU A 425 -14.42 -10.38 4.79
N LEU A 426 -13.81 -11.27 5.57
CA LEU A 426 -14.53 -12.43 6.10
C LEU A 426 -15.67 -12.04 7.05
N ASP A 427 -15.48 -11.01 7.86
CA ASP A 427 -16.51 -10.46 8.75
C ASP A 427 -17.66 -9.88 7.94
N ALA A 428 -17.38 -9.07 6.91
CA ALA A 428 -18.40 -8.55 5.99
C ALA A 428 -19.18 -9.67 5.30
N MET A 429 -18.51 -10.76 4.92
CA MET A 429 -19.17 -11.94 4.34
C MET A 429 -20.04 -12.67 5.37
N ARG A 430 -19.57 -12.79 6.63
CA ARG A 430 -20.31 -13.44 7.72
C ARG A 430 -21.54 -12.65 8.14
N GLU A 431 -21.41 -11.34 8.32
CA GLU A 431 -22.51 -10.42 8.63
C GLU A 431 -23.58 -10.44 7.55
N ALA A 432 -23.16 -10.60 6.29
CA ALA A 432 -24.07 -10.76 5.19
C ALA A 432 -24.67 -12.19 5.08
N HIS A 433 -24.50 -13.06 6.08
CA HIS A 433 -25.05 -14.42 6.16
C HIS A 433 -24.55 -15.40 5.09
N LEU A 434 -23.24 -15.38 4.81
CA LEU A 434 -22.61 -16.47 4.05
C LEU A 434 -22.48 -17.73 4.92
N ASP A 435 -22.81 -18.90 4.38
CA ASP A 435 -22.66 -20.16 5.11
C ASP A 435 -21.17 -20.52 5.39
N GLN A 436 -20.94 -21.41 6.36
CA GLN A 436 -19.60 -21.80 6.77
C GLN A 436 -18.77 -22.46 5.65
N PRO A 437 -19.31 -23.39 4.84
CA PRO A 437 -18.58 -23.92 3.69
C PRO A 437 -18.10 -22.85 2.69
N ARG A 438 -18.95 -21.86 2.39
CA ARG A 438 -18.60 -20.75 1.50
C ARG A 438 -17.58 -19.80 2.14
N LEU A 439 -17.67 -19.53 3.44
CA LEU A 439 -16.65 -18.76 4.17
C LEU A 439 -15.28 -19.47 4.16
N ALA A 440 -15.26 -20.78 4.38
CA ALA A 440 -14.03 -21.57 4.33
C ALA A 440 -13.40 -21.55 2.94
N ARG A 441 -14.22 -21.65 1.88
CA ARG A 441 -13.78 -21.51 0.49
C ARG A 441 -13.26 -20.10 0.19
N MET A 442 -13.96 -19.07 0.63
CA MET A 442 -13.53 -17.67 0.49
C MET A 442 -12.14 -17.47 1.12
N ASN A 443 -11.94 -17.94 2.35
CA ASN A 443 -10.65 -17.92 3.02
C ASN A 443 -9.56 -18.66 2.21
N ALA A 444 -9.87 -19.83 1.64
CA ALA A 444 -8.92 -20.56 0.80
C ALA A 444 -8.54 -19.78 -0.49
N MET A 445 -9.50 -19.10 -1.12
CA MET A 445 -9.21 -18.22 -2.27
C MET A 445 -8.37 -17.01 -1.87
N MET A 446 -8.64 -16.43 -0.69
CA MET A 446 -7.86 -15.32 -0.15
C MET A 446 -6.41 -15.74 0.13
N GLN A 447 -6.20 -16.91 0.75
CA GLN A 447 -4.87 -17.49 0.97
C GLN A 447 -4.13 -17.76 -0.34
N ALA A 448 -4.81 -18.30 -1.36
CA ALA A 448 -4.21 -18.52 -2.68
C ALA A 448 -3.84 -17.19 -3.37
N PHE A 449 -4.65 -16.15 -3.22
CA PHE A 449 -4.34 -14.81 -3.70
C PHE A 449 -3.12 -14.21 -2.98
N GLU A 450 -3.06 -14.29 -1.65
CA GLU A 450 -1.89 -13.86 -0.87
C GLU A 450 -0.62 -14.60 -1.30
N GLN A 451 -0.72 -15.93 -1.50
CA GLN A 451 0.38 -16.75 -1.98
C GLN A 451 0.84 -16.30 -3.37
N ARG A 452 -0.06 -16.03 -4.31
CA ARG A 452 0.27 -15.51 -5.64
C ARG A 452 1.01 -14.17 -5.56
N MET A 453 0.53 -13.24 -4.73
CA MET A 453 1.19 -11.94 -4.53
C MET A 453 2.54 -12.09 -3.82
N GLY A 454 2.68 -13.09 -2.95
CA GLY A 454 3.95 -13.51 -2.34
C GLY A 454 4.94 -14.01 -3.39
N HIS A 455 4.50 -14.87 -4.32
CA HIS A 455 5.32 -15.33 -5.45
C HIS A 455 5.72 -14.16 -6.34
N GLN A 456 4.82 -13.23 -6.68
CA GLN A 456 5.17 -12.04 -7.46
C GLN A 456 6.25 -11.19 -6.75
N SER A 457 6.13 -11.04 -5.43
CA SER A 457 7.15 -10.36 -4.62
C SER A 457 8.51 -11.05 -4.67
N GLU A 458 8.50 -12.38 -4.56
CA GLU A 458 9.70 -13.19 -4.65
C GLU A 458 10.37 -13.06 -6.02
N MET A 459 9.59 -13.17 -7.09
CA MET A 459 10.04 -13.02 -8.47
C MET A 459 10.71 -11.65 -8.70
N GLN A 460 10.05 -10.55 -8.31
CA GLN A 460 10.57 -9.19 -8.47
C GLN A 460 11.89 -8.98 -7.71
N ARG A 461 12.02 -9.56 -6.51
CA ARG A 461 13.26 -9.54 -5.72
C ARG A 461 14.37 -10.35 -6.37
N ALA A 462 14.07 -11.58 -6.77
CA ALA A 462 15.03 -12.49 -7.38
C ALA A 462 15.58 -11.94 -8.71
N ALA A 463 14.73 -11.28 -9.50
CA ALA A 463 15.12 -10.59 -10.73
C ALA A 463 15.73 -9.19 -10.51
N GLY A 464 15.80 -8.69 -9.27
CA GLY A 464 16.34 -7.37 -8.95
C GLY A 464 15.60 -6.20 -9.62
N VAL A 465 14.29 -6.33 -9.86
CA VAL A 465 13.48 -5.32 -10.59
C VAL A 465 13.39 -4.04 -9.76
N ARG A 466 13.22 -4.19 -8.44
CA ARG A 466 13.08 -3.11 -7.44
C ARG A 466 13.75 -3.51 -6.11
N PRO A 467 14.07 -2.56 -5.21
CA PRO A 467 14.52 -2.86 -3.85
C PRO A 467 13.55 -3.78 -3.10
N SER A 468 14.08 -4.69 -2.27
CA SER A 468 13.30 -5.73 -1.59
C SER A 468 12.15 -5.22 -0.74
N ASP A 469 12.38 -4.11 -0.03
CA ASP A 469 11.43 -3.57 0.94
C ASP A 469 10.27 -2.88 0.23
N GLN A 470 10.54 -2.20 -0.89
CA GLN A 470 9.53 -1.60 -1.75
C GLN A 470 8.60 -2.66 -2.34
N VAL A 471 9.17 -3.75 -2.89
CA VAL A 471 8.39 -4.86 -3.45
C VAL A 471 7.40 -5.43 -2.43
N ALA A 472 7.90 -5.76 -1.24
CA ALA A 472 7.07 -6.33 -0.18
C ALA A 472 6.02 -5.33 0.33
N GLN A 473 6.34 -4.04 0.40
CA GLN A 473 5.38 -3.00 0.79
C GLN A 473 4.29 -2.78 -0.26
N THR A 474 4.64 -2.66 -1.54
CA THR A 474 3.69 -2.47 -2.64
C THR A 474 2.71 -3.64 -2.72
N ASN A 475 3.20 -4.88 -2.72
CA ASN A 475 2.31 -6.04 -2.82
C ASN A 475 1.40 -6.20 -1.58
N ARG A 476 1.90 -5.87 -0.38
CA ARG A 476 1.05 -5.80 0.83
C ARG A 476 -0.06 -4.76 0.67
N GLN A 477 0.25 -3.57 0.16
CA GLN A 477 -0.75 -2.52 -0.07
C GLN A 477 -1.78 -2.93 -1.12
N LEU A 478 -1.37 -3.61 -2.20
CA LEU A 478 -2.29 -4.13 -3.22
C LEU A 478 -3.28 -5.12 -2.59
N VAL A 479 -2.79 -6.13 -1.86
CA VAL A 479 -3.65 -7.12 -1.17
C VAL A 479 -4.63 -6.44 -0.21
N MET A 480 -4.12 -5.55 0.66
CA MET A 480 -4.95 -4.82 1.63
C MET A 480 -6.06 -4.03 0.95
N ARG A 481 -5.73 -3.25 -0.10
CA ARG A 481 -6.70 -2.44 -0.83
C ARG A 481 -7.70 -3.30 -1.60
N THR A 482 -7.29 -4.45 -2.14
CA THR A 482 -8.21 -5.41 -2.75
C THR A 482 -9.26 -5.86 -1.72
N TYR A 483 -8.83 -6.31 -0.54
CA TYR A 483 -9.75 -6.75 0.50
C TYR A 483 -10.63 -5.62 1.04
N ASP A 484 -10.06 -4.45 1.31
CA ASP A 484 -10.84 -3.30 1.79
C ASP A 484 -11.93 -2.89 0.78
N ASN A 485 -11.63 -2.91 -0.53
CA ASN A 485 -12.63 -2.61 -1.56
C ASN A 485 -13.74 -3.68 -1.63
N LEU A 486 -13.39 -4.97 -1.52
CA LEU A 486 -14.39 -6.04 -1.50
C LEU A 486 -15.23 -6.02 -0.21
N ALA A 487 -14.62 -5.76 0.94
CA ALA A 487 -15.30 -5.65 2.22
C ALA A 487 -16.27 -4.47 2.22
N ALA A 488 -15.84 -3.31 1.69
CA ALA A 488 -16.70 -2.17 1.46
C ALA A 488 -17.84 -2.50 0.48
N MET A 489 -17.57 -3.19 -0.63
CA MET A 489 -18.61 -3.63 -1.56
C MET A 489 -19.69 -4.49 -0.89
N VAL A 490 -19.31 -5.40 -0.01
CA VAL A 490 -20.25 -6.33 0.65
C VAL A 490 -21.00 -5.65 1.80
N SER A 491 -20.28 -4.90 2.64
CA SER A 491 -20.79 -4.29 3.88
C SER A 491 -21.52 -2.97 3.67
N GLU A 492 -21.09 -2.14 2.70
CA GLU A 492 -21.74 -0.87 2.43
C GLU A 492 -23.11 -1.13 1.78
N GLY A 493 -24.16 -0.52 2.34
CA GLY A 493 -25.49 -0.70 1.79
C GLY A 493 -26.60 0.06 2.49
N GLY A 494 -27.66 0.21 1.71
CA GLY A 494 -28.99 0.69 2.06
C GLY A 494 -29.93 0.25 0.93
N SER A 495 -31.20 0.65 0.96
CA SER A 495 -32.17 0.27 -0.08
C SER A 495 -31.81 0.74 -1.51
N ASN A 496 -30.81 1.62 -1.66
CA ASN A 496 -30.44 2.29 -2.91
C ASN A 496 -29.16 1.76 -3.59
N THR A 497 -28.64 0.59 -3.22
CA THR A 497 -27.47 0.00 -3.91
C THR A 497 -27.85 -0.61 -5.27
N PHE A 498 -26.96 -0.54 -6.26
CA PHE A 498 -27.21 -1.04 -7.62
C PHE A 498 -27.50 -2.55 -7.66
N TYR A 499 -26.58 -3.37 -7.14
CA TYR A 499 -26.87 -4.78 -6.85
C TYR A 499 -27.31 -4.95 -5.41
N ASN A 500 -28.13 -5.94 -5.10
CA ASN A 500 -28.47 -6.28 -3.71
C ASN A 500 -27.28 -6.97 -2.99
N GLN A 501 -27.33 -7.06 -1.66
CA GLN A 501 -26.22 -7.60 -0.87
C GLN A 501 -25.91 -9.08 -1.19
N SER A 502 -26.91 -9.89 -1.55
CA SER A 502 -26.70 -11.29 -1.95
C SER A 502 -25.86 -11.38 -3.22
N THR A 503 -26.21 -10.60 -4.25
CA THR A 503 -25.44 -10.49 -5.49
C THR A 503 -24.02 -9.99 -5.20
N ARG A 504 -23.84 -8.96 -4.35
CA ARG A 504 -22.50 -8.43 -4.05
C ARG A 504 -21.59 -9.44 -3.35
N ARG A 505 -22.12 -10.28 -2.46
CA ARG A 505 -21.38 -11.41 -1.88
C ARG A 505 -20.90 -12.40 -2.94
N PHE A 506 -21.79 -12.79 -3.85
CA PHE A 506 -21.45 -13.70 -4.94
C PHE A 506 -20.36 -13.10 -5.84
N LEU A 507 -20.48 -11.80 -6.17
CA LEU A 507 -19.47 -11.08 -6.94
C LEU A 507 -18.11 -11.02 -6.21
N ALA A 508 -18.10 -10.88 -4.89
CA ALA A 508 -16.86 -10.91 -4.10
C ALA A 508 -16.16 -12.28 -4.15
N GLU A 509 -16.91 -13.39 -4.01
CA GLU A 509 -16.36 -14.74 -4.18
C GLU A 509 -15.83 -14.96 -5.61
N ASN A 510 -16.62 -14.56 -6.61
CA ASN A 510 -16.24 -14.68 -8.02
C ASN A 510 -14.98 -13.88 -8.35
N PHE A 511 -14.86 -12.66 -7.80
CA PHE A 511 -13.67 -11.84 -7.92
C PHE A 511 -12.45 -12.53 -7.28
N MET A 512 -12.61 -13.11 -6.08
CA MET A 512 -11.48 -13.73 -5.38
C MET A 512 -10.94 -14.98 -6.06
N LEU A 513 -11.80 -15.74 -6.74
CA LEU A 513 -11.36 -16.81 -7.63
C LEU A 513 -10.37 -16.28 -8.69
N TYR A 514 -10.72 -15.20 -9.38
CA TYR A 514 -9.86 -14.63 -10.42
C TYR A 514 -8.65 -13.88 -9.90
N ALA A 515 -8.75 -13.24 -8.74
CA ALA A 515 -7.59 -12.66 -8.10
C ALA A 515 -6.59 -13.74 -7.65
N ALA A 516 -7.06 -14.91 -7.21
CA ALA A 516 -6.20 -16.06 -6.94
C ALA A 516 -5.65 -16.68 -8.24
N GLN A 517 -6.47 -16.76 -9.28
CA GLN A 517 -6.14 -17.42 -10.55
C GLN A 517 -6.65 -16.62 -11.76
N PRO A 518 -5.91 -15.59 -12.20
CA PRO A 518 -6.34 -14.73 -13.30
C PRO A 518 -6.65 -15.50 -14.59
N CYS A 519 -5.85 -16.52 -14.94
CA CYS A 519 -5.99 -17.30 -16.17
C CYS A 519 -7.29 -18.13 -16.25
N LEU A 520 -8.07 -18.26 -15.17
CA LEU A 520 -9.39 -18.89 -15.24
C LEU A 520 -10.45 -18.01 -15.91
N MET A 521 -10.16 -16.74 -16.13
CA MET A 521 -11.13 -15.82 -16.69
C MET A 521 -11.35 -16.14 -18.18
N ASN A 522 -12.57 -16.57 -18.52
CA ASN A 522 -12.93 -16.98 -19.89
C ASN A 522 -13.77 -15.91 -20.62
N GLN A 523 -13.67 -15.87 -21.94
CA GLN A 523 -14.48 -15.00 -22.80
C GLN A 523 -15.91 -15.52 -23.06
N GLY A 524 -16.18 -16.81 -22.83
CA GLY A 524 -17.45 -17.47 -23.16
C GLY A 524 -17.34 -18.32 -24.45
N PRO A 525 -18.12 -19.41 -24.60
CA PRO A 525 -18.28 -20.04 -25.90
C PRO A 525 -19.13 -19.15 -26.81
N THR A 526 -18.98 -19.30 -28.13
CA THR A 526 -20.05 -18.85 -29.01
C THR A 526 -21.28 -19.69 -28.81
N THR A 527 -22.39 -19.02 -28.57
CA THR A 527 -23.69 -19.61 -28.85
C THR A 527 -24.40 -18.76 -29.90
N PRO A 528 -25.33 -19.32 -30.68
CA PRO A 528 -26.14 -18.53 -31.61
C PRO A 528 -26.88 -17.36 -30.96
N THR A 529 -27.16 -17.45 -29.65
CA THR A 529 -27.82 -16.45 -28.81
C THR A 529 -26.85 -15.49 -28.12
N ASP A 530 -25.56 -15.83 -28.06
CA ASP A 530 -24.50 -15.01 -27.46
C ASP A 530 -23.41 -14.74 -28.52
N ARG A 531 -23.78 -13.98 -29.55
CA ARG A 531 -22.83 -13.47 -30.56
C ARG A 531 -21.80 -12.51 -29.97
N GLU A 532 -22.04 -12.01 -28.76
CA GLU A 532 -21.17 -11.11 -27.98
C GLU A 532 -20.04 -11.87 -27.25
N GLY A 533 -20.03 -13.20 -27.32
CA GLY A 533 -18.95 -14.08 -26.86
C GLY A 533 -17.66 -13.95 -27.67
N HIS A 534 -17.77 -13.67 -28.98
CA HIS A 534 -16.61 -13.52 -29.86
C HIS A 534 -16.18 -12.06 -29.99
N SER A 535 -14.89 -11.86 -30.25
CA SER A 535 -14.21 -10.54 -30.35
C SER A 535 -13.93 -9.80 -29.03
N THR A 536 -14.18 -10.40 -27.87
CA THR A 536 -13.76 -9.88 -26.54
C THR A 536 -12.33 -10.25 -26.18
N CYS A 537 -11.59 -10.97 -27.01
CA CYS A 537 -10.25 -11.46 -26.65
C CYS A 537 -9.31 -10.35 -26.14
N TRP A 538 -9.42 -9.14 -26.71
CA TRP A 538 -8.64 -7.98 -26.27
C TRP A 538 -9.07 -7.48 -24.88
N GLU A 539 -10.37 -7.53 -24.57
CA GLU A 539 -10.95 -7.20 -23.26
C GLU A 539 -10.50 -8.20 -22.23
N LYS A 540 -10.63 -9.48 -22.57
CA LYS A 540 -10.26 -10.60 -21.71
C LYS A 540 -8.79 -10.58 -21.35
N ALA A 541 -7.92 -10.45 -22.34
CA ALA A 541 -6.48 -10.32 -22.13
C ALA A 541 -6.19 -9.17 -21.16
N GLY A 542 -6.84 -8.03 -21.36
CA GLY A 542 -6.68 -6.84 -20.55
C GLY A 542 -7.16 -7.02 -19.11
N GLN A 543 -8.31 -7.66 -18.92
CA GLN A 543 -8.84 -8.00 -17.61
C GLN A 543 -7.92 -8.97 -16.86
N THR A 544 -7.43 -10.01 -17.53
CA THR A 544 -6.49 -10.96 -16.94
C THR A 544 -5.19 -10.25 -16.53
N LEU A 545 -4.65 -9.37 -17.39
CA LEU A 545 -3.49 -8.55 -17.04
C LEU A 545 -3.77 -7.64 -15.83
N MET A 546 -4.88 -6.91 -15.82
CA MET A 546 -5.24 -6.02 -14.72
C MET A 546 -5.51 -6.78 -13.42
N MET A 547 -6.07 -7.99 -13.48
CA MET A 547 -6.29 -8.83 -12.30
C MET A 547 -4.96 -9.38 -11.76
N ALA A 548 -4.03 -9.73 -12.64
CA ALA A 548 -2.69 -10.17 -12.26
C ALA A 548 -1.90 -9.04 -11.59
N HIS A 549 -1.94 -7.84 -12.17
CA HIS A 549 -1.08 -6.72 -11.79
C HIS A 549 -1.71 -5.74 -10.79
N ARG A 550 -2.98 -5.35 -11.00
CA ARG A 550 -3.71 -4.32 -10.23
C ARG A 550 -5.08 -4.81 -9.73
N PRO A 551 -5.11 -5.91 -8.94
CA PRO A 551 -6.36 -6.43 -8.38
C PRO A 551 -7.06 -5.40 -7.47
N ASP A 552 -6.33 -4.44 -6.89
CA ASP A 552 -6.88 -3.34 -6.09
C ASP A 552 -7.79 -2.43 -6.93
N ALA A 553 -7.34 -2.02 -8.11
CA ALA A 553 -8.09 -1.15 -9.01
C ALA A 553 -9.31 -1.86 -9.61
N MET A 554 -9.17 -3.16 -9.90
CA MET A 554 -10.27 -4.02 -10.35
C MET A 554 -11.34 -4.18 -9.27
N ALA A 555 -10.93 -4.33 -8.00
CA ALA A 555 -11.85 -4.41 -6.87
C ALA A 555 -12.57 -3.07 -6.61
N ASP A 556 -11.86 -1.93 -6.69
CA ASP A 556 -12.48 -0.60 -6.58
C ASP A 556 -13.50 -0.35 -7.70
N PHE A 557 -13.17 -0.76 -8.93
CA PHE A 557 -14.10 -0.70 -10.05
C PHE A 557 -15.37 -1.51 -9.78
N LEU A 558 -15.21 -2.79 -9.44
CA LEU A 558 -16.34 -3.68 -9.15
C LEU A 558 -17.18 -3.15 -7.98
N ARG A 559 -16.54 -2.61 -6.93
CA ARG A 559 -17.21 -1.98 -5.79
C ARG A 559 -18.08 -0.81 -6.22
N GLN A 560 -17.53 0.15 -6.97
CA GLN A 560 -18.27 1.35 -7.39
C GLN A 560 -19.46 0.99 -8.30
N VAL A 561 -19.25 0.11 -9.28
CA VAL A 561 -20.31 -0.37 -10.17
C VAL A 561 -21.39 -1.10 -9.36
N SER A 562 -21.00 -1.95 -8.43
CA SER A 562 -21.94 -2.76 -7.66
C SER A 562 -22.75 -1.97 -6.64
N LEU A 563 -22.16 -0.92 -6.06
CA LEU A 563 -22.85 -0.06 -5.10
C LEU A 563 -23.68 1.02 -5.79
N ARG A 564 -23.17 1.66 -6.84
CA ARG A 564 -23.74 2.90 -7.40
C ARG A 564 -24.24 2.76 -8.83
N GLY A 565 -23.85 1.72 -9.56
CA GLY A 565 -24.13 1.63 -11.00
C GLY A 565 -23.32 2.62 -11.82
N ASP A 566 -22.24 3.14 -11.25
CA ASP A 566 -21.34 4.08 -11.90
C ASP A 566 -19.88 3.81 -11.59
N TYR A 567 -19.00 4.44 -12.37
CA TYR A 567 -17.57 4.43 -12.10
C TYR A 567 -16.97 5.81 -12.36
N ARG A 568 -16.15 6.25 -11.41
CA ARG A 568 -15.32 7.45 -11.56
C ARG A 568 -13.84 7.05 -11.64
N PRO A 569 -13.26 6.95 -12.84
CA PRO A 569 -11.88 6.53 -13.00
C PRO A 569 -10.94 7.48 -12.22
N PRO A 570 -9.91 6.95 -11.55
CA PRO A 570 -8.89 7.77 -10.89
C PRO A 570 -8.06 8.60 -11.84
N TYR A 571 -7.99 8.21 -13.11
CA TYR A 571 -7.19 8.87 -14.13
C TYR A 571 -8.00 9.12 -15.40
N GLY A 572 -7.52 10.05 -16.23
CA GLY A 572 -8.21 10.53 -17.43
C GLY A 572 -8.75 11.95 -17.23
N GLN A 573 -8.64 12.77 -18.28
CA GLN A 573 -8.98 14.19 -18.27
C GLN A 573 -10.09 14.47 -19.30
N PRO A 574 -11.18 15.15 -18.92
CA PRO A 574 -11.61 15.46 -17.54
C PRO A 574 -12.15 14.20 -16.83
N PRO A 575 -12.10 14.12 -15.48
CA PRO A 575 -12.71 13.02 -14.73
C PRO A 575 -14.21 13.01 -14.98
N ARG A 576 -14.71 11.97 -15.65
CA ARG A 576 -16.14 11.78 -15.92
C ARG A 576 -16.67 10.60 -15.12
N THR A 577 -17.77 10.79 -14.43
CA THR A 577 -18.53 9.68 -13.87
C THR A 577 -19.30 9.02 -15.00
N ILE A 578 -19.11 7.72 -15.17
CA ILE A 578 -19.76 6.92 -16.21
C ILE A 578 -20.86 6.12 -15.55
N GLN A 579 -22.10 6.38 -15.96
CA GLN A 579 -23.29 5.70 -15.48
C GLN A 579 -23.57 4.48 -16.37
N PHE A 580 -23.91 3.35 -15.77
CA PHE A 580 -24.23 2.11 -16.46
C PHE A 580 -25.73 1.85 -16.40
N SER A 581 -26.32 1.41 -17.53
CA SER A 581 -27.73 1.04 -17.54
C SER A 581 -27.93 -0.33 -16.88
N ARG A 582 -29.13 -0.56 -16.33
CA ARG A 582 -29.46 -1.83 -15.67
C ARG A 582 -29.49 -3.00 -16.62
N ASN A 583 -30.12 -2.78 -17.77
CA ASN A 583 -30.29 -3.81 -18.78
C ASN A 583 -28.93 -4.31 -19.29
N LEU A 584 -27.93 -3.42 -19.29
CA LEU A 584 -26.56 -3.77 -19.64
C LEU A 584 -25.93 -4.76 -18.66
N LEU A 585 -26.14 -4.53 -17.37
CA LEU A 585 -25.48 -5.24 -16.27
C LEU A 585 -26.39 -6.25 -15.55
N ALA A 586 -27.54 -6.59 -16.15
CA ALA A 586 -28.42 -7.65 -15.68
C ALA A 586 -27.90 -9.03 -16.07
N PHE A 587 -28.18 -10.04 -15.24
CA PHE A 587 -27.94 -11.45 -15.54
C PHE A 587 -29.28 -12.11 -15.82
N ASN A 588 -29.64 -12.26 -17.09
CA ASN A 588 -30.90 -12.89 -17.48
C ASN A 588 -30.77 -14.42 -17.44
N GLY A 589 -31.86 -15.15 -17.19
CA GLY A 589 -31.84 -16.62 -17.03
C GLY A 589 -31.39 -17.41 -18.26
N ASN A 590 -31.37 -16.78 -19.43
CA ASN A 590 -30.89 -17.37 -20.68
C ASN A 590 -29.42 -17.03 -20.98
N MET A 591 -28.77 -16.25 -20.12
CA MET A 591 -27.36 -15.86 -20.27
C MET A 591 -26.47 -16.88 -19.55
N GLN A 592 -25.30 -17.16 -20.14
CA GLN A 592 -24.34 -18.13 -19.60
C GLN A 592 -23.94 -17.83 -18.14
N GLU A 593 -23.84 -16.56 -17.78
CA GLU A 593 -23.45 -16.07 -16.46
C GLU A 593 -24.46 -16.41 -15.36
N SER A 594 -25.75 -16.53 -15.70
CA SER A 594 -26.80 -16.87 -14.73
C SER A 594 -26.67 -18.32 -14.21
N SER A 595 -26.10 -19.19 -15.03
CA SER A 595 -25.79 -20.59 -14.73
C SER A 595 -24.34 -20.79 -14.27
N TRP A 596 -23.53 -19.73 -14.22
CA TRP A 596 -22.13 -19.81 -13.84
C TRP A 596 -22.00 -20.13 -12.34
N THR A 597 -21.11 -21.05 -12.01
CA THR A 597 -20.78 -21.49 -10.67
C THR A 597 -19.26 -21.62 -10.51
N LEU A 598 -18.75 -21.56 -9.29
CA LEU A 598 -17.37 -21.93 -8.99
C LEU A 598 -17.06 -23.38 -9.39
N SER A 599 -18.04 -24.29 -9.29
CA SER A 599 -17.87 -25.69 -9.70
C SER A 599 -17.66 -25.84 -11.20
N ASN A 600 -18.21 -24.93 -12.01
CA ASN A 600 -18.13 -24.99 -13.47
C ASN A 600 -17.12 -24.00 -14.08
N ALA A 601 -16.55 -23.11 -13.27
CA ALA A 601 -15.54 -22.11 -13.63
C ALA A 601 -14.40 -22.68 -14.50
N ASN A 602 -14.01 -23.93 -14.27
CA ASN A 602 -12.88 -24.58 -14.95
C ASN A 602 -13.27 -25.40 -16.19
N ASN A 603 -14.56 -25.66 -16.42
CA ASN A 603 -15.01 -26.71 -17.33
C ASN A 603 -15.88 -26.23 -18.50
N THR A 604 -16.64 -25.15 -18.35
CA THR A 604 -17.72 -24.82 -19.32
C THR A 604 -17.30 -23.83 -20.39
N GLY A 605 -16.13 -23.22 -20.26
CA GLY A 605 -15.76 -22.08 -21.07
C GLY A 605 -16.63 -20.85 -20.85
N SER A 606 -17.52 -20.87 -19.86
CA SER A 606 -18.50 -19.80 -19.65
C SER A 606 -17.88 -18.54 -19.08
N ARG A 607 -18.37 -17.39 -19.55
CA ARG A 607 -18.13 -16.09 -18.93
C ARG A 607 -18.73 -16.06 -17.53
N SER A 608 -18.03 -15.43 -16.59
CA SER A 608 -18.53 -15.25 -15.23
C SER A 608 -19.27 -13.94 -15.03
N PRO A 609 -20.06 -13.79 -13.95
CA PRO A 609 -20.71 -12.53 -13.61
C PRO A 609 -19.75 -11.34 -13.47
N VAL A 610 -18.59 -11.51 -12.85
CA VAL A 610 -17.57 -10.45 -12.78
C VAL A 610 -16.96 -10.17 -14.16
N GLY A 611 -16.68 -11.22 -14.94
CA GLY A 611 -16.22 -11.08 -16.32
C GLY A 611 -17.19 -10.26 -17.17
N ARG A 612 -18.49 -10.54 -17.09
CA ARG A 612 -19.54 -9.78 -17.78
C ARG A 612 -19.56 -8.31 -17.33
N ILE A 613 -19.52 -8.04 -16.03
CA ILE A 613 -19.48 -6.64 -15.56
C ILE A 613 -18.28 -5.92 -16.21
N PHE A 614 -17.11 -6.56 -16.27
CA PHE A 614 -15.93 -5.98 -16.89
C PHE A 614 -16.09 -5.77 -18.41
N ASP A 615 -16.55 -6.79 -19.14
CA ASP A 615 -16.73 -6.74 -20.60
C ASP A 615 -17.69 -5.61 -21.01
N TYR A 616 -18.75 -5.36 -20.24
CA TYR A 616 -19.73 -4.34 -20.63
C TYR A 616 -19.44 -2.95 -20.06
N ALA A 617 -18.79 -2.85 -18.90
CA ALA A 617 -18.58 -1.57 -18.24
C ALA A 617 -17.23 -0.93 -18.61
N MET A 618 -16.17 -1.70 -18.87
CA MET A 618 -14.85 -1.16 -19.22
C MET A 618 -14.82 -0.44 -20.58
N PRO A 619 -15.46 -0.94 -21.65
CA PRO A 619 -15.49 -0.24 -22.94
C PRO A 619 -16.18 1.12 -22.88
N ALA A 620 -17.13 1.31 -21.96
CA ALA A 620 -17.79 2.61 -21.76
C ALA A 620 -16.80 3.68 -21.26
N LEU A 621 -15.68 3.29 -20.63
CA LEU A 621 -14.62 4.22 -20.18
C LEU A 621 -14.04 5.03 -21.33
N ILE A 622 -14.02 4.46 -22.53
CA ILE A 622 -13.50 5.10 -23.74
C ILE A 622 -14.60 5.61 -24.67
N GLY A 623 -15.83 5.75 -24.16
CA GLY A 623 -16.96 6.32 -24.88
C GLY A 623 -17.61 5.37 -25.90
N ARG A 624 -17.36 4.06 -25.83
CA ARG A 624 -18.14 3.09 -26.61
C ARG A 624 -19.57 3.05 -26.07
N SER A 625 -20.53 2.96 -27.00
CA SER A 625 -21.94 2.71 -26.64
C SER A 625 -22.04 1.38 -25.90
N HIS A 626 -22.87 1.35 -24.86
CA HIS A 626 -23.17 0.14 -24.09
C HIS A 626 -23.47 -1.04 -25.03
N GLY A 627 -22.73 -2.15 -24.89
CA GLY A 627 -22.94 -3.39 -25.65
C GLY A 627 -22.19 -3.49 -26.99
N ASN A 628 -21.43 -2.47 -27.42
CA ASN A 628 -20.60 -2.59 -28.64
C ASN A 628 -19.18 -3.08 -28.30
N ILE A 629 -19.11 -4.40 -28.12
CA ILE A 629 -17.96 -5.15 -27.60
C ILE A 629 -16.97 -5.55 -28.73
N ASP A 630 -17.45 -5.56 -29.98
CA ASP A 630 -16.65 -5.97 -31.14
C ASP A 630 -15.58 -4.93 -31.56
N TYR A 631 -14.48 -5.40 -32.16
CA TYR A 631 -13.44 -4.60 -32.82
C TYR A 631 -12.58 -3.70 -31.93
N GLY A 632 -12.16 -4.16 -30.76
CA GLY A 632 -11.18 -3.44 -29.95
C GLY A 632 -9.77 -3.42 -30.52
N ASN A 633 -8.96 -2.43 -30.08
CA ASN A 633 -7.53 -2.41 -30.36
C ASN A 633 -6.68 -2.16 -29.09
N ASN A 634 -5.37 -2.30 -29.27
CA ASN A 634 -4.35 -2.12 -28.24
C ASN A 634 -4.43 -0.75 -27.53
N LEU A 635 -4.71 0.31 -28.29
CA LEU A 635 -4.80 1.67 -27.77
C LEU A 635 -6.00 1.83 -26.84
N GLN A 636 -7.11 1.21 -27.20
CA GLN A 636 -8.33 1.22 -26.39
C GLN A 636 -8.13 0.51 -25.06
N MET A 637 -7.54 -0.68 -25.06
CA MET A 637 -7.22 -1.37 -23.80
C MET A 637 -6.19 -0.59 -22.97
N SER A 638 -5.14 -0.07 -23.61
CA SER A 638 -4.15 0.76 -22.93
C SER A 638 -4.77 2.01 -22.29
N GLN A 639 -5.78 2.60 -22.92
CA GLN A 639 -6.52 3.75 -22.39
C GLN A 639 -7.39 3.35 -21.20
N ILE A 640 -8.13 2.24 -21.30
CA ILE A 640 -8.93 1.66 -20.20
C ILE A 640 -8.04 1.39 -18.99
N MET A 641 -6.94 0.66 -19.19
CA MET A 641 -5.96 0.36 -18.15
C MET A 641 -5.43 1.63 -17.51
N TYR A 642 -5.07 2.64 -18.31
CA TYR A 642 -4.59 3.91 -17.78
C TYR A 642 -5.63 4.61 -16.92
N MET A 643 -6.89 4.66 -17.38
CA MET A 643 -7.98 5.30 -16.63
C MET A 643 -8.22 4.60 -15.28
N MET A 644 -8.12 3.28 -15.23
CA MET A 644 -8.35 2.49 -14.02
C MET A 644 -7.16 2.45 -13.07
N THR A 645 -5.95 2.26 -13.61
CA THR A 645 -4.75 1.91 -12.83
C THR A 645 -3.72 3.04 -12.75
N GLY A 646 -3.77 3.98 -13.70
CA GLY A 646 -2.76 5.03 -13.89
C GLY A 646 -1.58 4.57 -14.75
N GLU A 647 -1.61 3.31 -15.17
CA GLU A 647 -0.53 2.64 -15.90
C GLU A 647 -0.99 2.30 -17.31
N ARG A 648 -0.05 2.35 -18.24
CA ARG A 648 -0.24 1.82 -19.59
C ARG A 648 0.52 0.50 -19.67
N PRO A 649 -0.01 -0.54 -20.30
CA PRO A 649 0.77 -1.73 -20.61
C PRO A 649 2.01 -1.25 -21.36
N SER A 650 3.17 -1.39 -20.72
CA SER A 650 4.37 -0.62 -21.04
C SER A 650 4.89 -0.91 -22.44
N GLU A 651 4.55 -2.05 -23.04
CA GLU A 651 4.89 -2.39 -24.42
C GLU A 651 3.85 -3.32 -25.05
N LEU A 652 2.89 -2.74 -25.77
CA LEU A 652 2.13 -3.48 -26.78
C LEU A 652 2.93 -3.46 -28.07
N THR A 653 3.80 -4.44 -28.27
CA THR A 653 4.44 -4.65 -29.59
C THR A 653 3.36 -5.10 -30.55
N THR A 654 2.72 -4.14 -31.24
CA THR A 654 1.94 -4.46 -32.43
C THR A 654 2.90 -5.09 -33.42
N ALA A 655 2.71 -6.37 -33.73
CA ALA A 655 3.28 -7.00 -34.90
C ALA A 655 2.71 -6.30 -36.15
N SER A 656 3.20 -5.11 -36.47
CA SER A 656 2.97 -4.53 -37.79
C SER A 656 3.81 -5.35 -38.77
N HIS A 657 3.13 -6.33 -39.37
CA HIS A 657 3.47 -7.02 -40.62
C HIS A 657 4.59 -8.07 -40.53
N ARG A 658 4.16 -9.33 -40.77
CA ARG A 658 4.93 -10.46 -41.31
C ARG A 658 6.40 -10.59 -40.84
N GLY A 659 6.62 -11.51 -39.91
CA GLY A 659 7.92 -12.16 -39.71
C GLY A 659 8.73 -11.61 -38.54
N THR A 660 8.89 -12.46 -37.52
CA THR A 660 9.81 -12.35 -36.37
C THR A 660 9.59 -11.18 -35.39
N LEU A 661 9.23 -11.53 -34.15
CA LEU A 661 9.34 -10.68 -32.95
C LEU A 661 10.81 -10.25 -32.75
N ARG A 662 11.28 -9.23 -33.46
CA ARG A 662 12.67 -8.71 -33.35
C ARG A 662 12.81 -7.49 -32.43
N SER A 663 11.74 -7.05 -31.77
CA SER A 663 11.80 -6.02 -30.73
C SER A 663 10.97 -6.43 -29.51
N GLY A 664 11.51 -6.72 -28.34
CA GLY A 664 12.77 -7.38 -28.04
C GLY A 664 12.48 -8.31 -26.87
N HIS A 665 12.87 -9.58 -26.96
CA HIS A 665 12.60 -10.63 -25.98
C HIS A 665 12.86 -10.24 -24.50
N ARG A 666 13.66 -9.20 -24.25
CA ARG A 666 14.02 -8.67 -22.93
C ARG A 666 12.96 -7.76 -22.33
N SER A 667 12.25 -6.96 -23.12
CA SER A 667 11.30 -6.01 -22.57
C SER A 667 9.98 -6.68 -22.17
N GLU A 668 9.56 -7.69 -22.93
CA GLU A 668 8.49 -8.59 -22.53
C GLU A 668 8.86 -9.37 -21.26
N ALA A 669 10.10 -9.89 -21.18
CA ALA A 669 10.60 -10.51 -19.95
C ALA A 669 10.61 -9.52 -18.77
N ALA A 670 11.02 -8.27 -18.99
CA ALA A 670 10.99 -7.24 -17.96
C ALA A 670 9.55 -6.93 -17.51
N ALA A 671 8.58 -6.88 -18.44
CA ALA A 671 7.17 -6.67 -18.10
C ALA A 671 6.59 -7.87 -17.32
N LEU A 672 6.92 -9.12 -17.71
CA LEU A 672 6.56 -10.31 -16.94
C LEU A 672 7.15 -10.28 -15.53
N LEU A 673 8.40 -9.84 -15.39
CA LEU A 673 9.09 -9.73 -14.10
C LEU A 673 8.58 -8.56 -13.25
N ASP A 674 8.09 -7.47 -13.85
CA ASP A 674 7.55 -6.32 -13.09
C ASP A 674 6.08 -6.53 -12.74
N HIS A 675 5.26 -7.04 -13.66
CA HIS A 675 3.80 -7.09 -13.51
C HIS A 675 3.24 -8.49 -13.25
N GLY A 676 4.05 -9.54 -13.42
CA GLY A 676 3.60 -10.94 -13.40
C GLY A 676 2.85 -11.37 -14.67
N ALA A 677 2.47 -10.43 -15.53
CA ALA A 677 1.77 -10.71 -16.77
C ALA A 677 2.05 -9.66 -17.87
N VAL A 678 1.81 -10.03 -19.13
CA VAL A 678 1.92 -9.12 -20.29
C VAL A 678 0.87 -9.45 -21.35
N LEU A 679 0.44 -8.43 -22.10
CA LEU A 679 -0.46 -8.59 -23.25
C LEU A 679 0.31 -8.98 -24.51
N ARG A 680 -0.22 -9.93 -25.26
CA ARG A 680 0.34 -10.36 -26.54
C ARG A 680 -0.74 -10.34 -27.63
N HIS A 681 -0.38 -9.81 -28.79
CA HIS A 681 -1.22 -9.83 -29.98
C HIS A 681 -0.71 -10.87 -30.97
N ALA A 682 -1.54 -11.85 -31.28
CA ALA A 682 -1.40 -12.73 -32.45
C ALA A 682 -2.29 -12.21 -33.59
N PRO A 683 -2.03 -12.58 -34.86
CA PRO A 683 -2.90 -12.20 -35.97
C PRO A 683 -4.36 -12.58 -35.69
N GLY A 684 -5.22 -11.57 -35.50
CA GLY A 684 -6.66 -11.75 -35.25
C GLY A 684 -7.03 -12.19 -33.83
N HIS A 685 -6.08 -12.30 -32.89
CA HIS A 685 -6.37 -12.77 -31.53
C HIS A 685 -5.47 -12.13 -30.47
N TRP A 686 -6.05 -11.78 -29.33
CA TRP A 686 -5.33 -11.25 -28.18
C TRP A 686 -5.20 -12.32 -27.12
N MET A 687 -4.02 -12.46 -26.54
CA MET A 687 -3.74 -13.39 -25.46
C MET A 687 -2.99 -12.68 -24.34
N SER A 688 -2.92 -13.30 -23.17
CA SER A 688 -2.06 -12.81 -22.09
C SER A 688 -1.01 -13.86 -21.76
N ARG A 689 0.15 -13.42 -21.27
CA ARG A 689 1.18 -14.30 -20.75
C ARG A 689 1.37 -14.05 -19.28
N HIS A 690 1.58 -15.11 -18.51
CA HIS A 690 1.74 -15.05 -17.07
C HIS A 690 3.04 -15.70 -16.66
N LEU A 691 3.73 -15.10 -15.69
CA LEU A 691 4.87 -15.69 -15.02
C LEU A 691 4.43 -16.16 -13.64
N GLN A 692 4.45 -17.46 -13.42
CA GLN A 692 3.95 -18.09 -12.20
C GLN A 692 4.95 -19.12 -11.65
N SER A 693 5.02 -19.25 -10.34
CA SER A 693 5.72 -20.36 -9.70
C SER A 693 4.79 -21.57 -9.61
N MET A 694 5.22 -22.73 -10.12
CA MET A 694 4.46 -23.98 -10.09
C MET A 694 5.37 -25.15 -9.68
N GLU A 695 4.78 -26.19 -9.10
CA GLU A 695 5.50 -27.44 -8.86
C GLU A 695 5.43 -28.33 -10.10
N ILE A 696 6.58 -28.68 -10.65
CA ILE A 696 6.73 -29.56 -11.81
C ILE A 696 7.73 -30.65 -11.43
N ASN A 697 7.28 -31.90 -11.47
CA ASN A 697 8.09 -33.07 -11.11
C ASN A 697 8.70 -32.96 -9.69
N GLY A 698 7.91 -32.53 -8.70
CA GLY A 698 8.35 -32.39 -7.31
C GLY A 698 9.29 -31.20 -7.04
N ARG A 699 9.45 -30.29 -8.01
CA ARG A 699 10.31 -29.11 -7.88
C ARG A 699 9.55 -27.84 -8.20
N ARG A 700 9.71 -26.81 -7.38
CA ARG A 700 9.16 -25.48 -7.65
C ARG A 700 9.96 -24.80 -8.76
N GLN A 701 9.31 -24.43 -9.85
CA GLN A 701 9.90 -23.77 -11.01
C GLN A 701 9.09 -22.54 -11.41
N TRP A 702 9.77 -21.54 -11.99
CA TRP A 702 9.09 -20.42 -12.64
C TRP A 702 8.69 -20.83 -14.05
N VAL A 703 7.44 -20.61 -14.41
CA VAL A 703 6.90 -20.99 -15.72
C VAL A 703 6.22 -19.82 -16.38
N VAL A 704 6.26 -19.82 -17.71
CA VAL A 704 5.49 -18.89 -18.54
C VAL A 704 4.28 -19.59 -19.10
N ILE A 705 3.09 -19.05 -18.83
CA ILE A 705 1.80 -19.58 -19.28
C ILE A 705 1.25 -18.65 -20.37
N ASP A 706 1.01 -19.17 -21.58
CA ASP A 706 0.18 -18.53 -22.60
C ASP A 706 -1.30 -18.80 -22.24
N ASP A 707 -2.03 -17.76 -21.85
CA ASP A 707 -3.47 -17.78 -21.60
C ASP A 707 -4.21 -17.37 -22.88
N ASN A 708 -4.88 -18.36 -23.49
CA ASN A 708 -5.60 -18.19 -24.74
C ASN A 708 -7.07 -17.83 -24.53
N GLN A 709 -7.53 -17.64 -23.29
CA GLN A 709 -8.86 -17.15 -22.88
C GLN A 709 -10.04 -18.07 -23.20
N TRP A 710 -9.78 -19.25 -23.77
CA TRP A 710 -10.79 -20.24 -24.13
C TRP A 710 -10.87 -21.35 -23.06
N GLY A 711 -10.29 -21.07 -21.90
CA GLY A 711 -10.31 -21.93 -20.72
C GLY A 711 -9.14 -22.89 -20.67
N ARG A 712 -9.11 -23.70 -19.61
CA ARG A 712 -7.96 -24.52 -19.21
C ARG A 712 -7.35 -25.36 -20.34
N ARG A 713 -8.15 -25.86 -21.27
CA ARG A 713 -7.67 -26.69 -22.39
C ARG A 713 -6.87 -25.92 -23.43
N ALA A 714 -7.02 -24.60 -23.47
CA ALA A 714 -6.36 -23.71 -24.42
C ALA A 714 -5.07 -23.09 -23.83
N ASP A 715 -4.94 -23.05 -22.51
CA ASP A 715 -3.76 -22.50 -21.85
C ASP A 715 -2.58 -23.48 -21.94
N ARG A 716 -1.38 -22.93 -22.10
CA ARG A 716 -0.15 -23.71 -22.26
C ARG A 716 0.97 -23.12 -21.43
N ILE A 717 1.61 -23.94 -20.60
CA ILE A 717 2.95 -23.67 -20.12
C ILE A 717 3.87 -23.78 -21.34
N ILE A 718 4.45 -22.66 -21.77
CA ILE A 718 5.32 -22.57 -22.96
C ILE A 718 6.81 -22.64 -22.63
N GLY A 719 7.16 -22.54 -21.35
CA GLY A 719 8.53 -22.76 -20.90
C GLY A 719 8.76 -22.55 -19.42
N VAL A 720 9.96 -22.94 -19.00
CA VAL A 720 10.47 -22.89 -17.64
C VAL A 720 11.64 -21.92 -17.58
N ILE A 721 11.72 -21.15 -16.50
CA ILE A 721 12.80 -20.23 -16.19
C ILE A 721 13.53 -20.76 -14.96
N ASP A 722 14.78 -21.18 -15.16
CA ASP A 722 15.61 -21.70 -14.08
C ASP A 722 16.29 -20.56 -13.28
N ASP A 723 16.58 -19.43 -13.94
CA ASP A 723 17.17 -18.22 -13.33
C ASP A 723 16.45 -16.96 -13.81
N LEU A 724 15.81 -16.24 -12.88
CA LEU A 724 15.06 -15.01 -13.16
C LEU A 724 15.94 -13.81 -13.52
N ASN A 725 17.16 -13.71 -12.98
CA ASN A 725 18.12 -12.67 -13.38
C ASN A 725 18.62 -12.92 -14.80
N ASP A 726 18.88 -14.18 -15.12
CA ASP A 726 19.25 -14.55 -16.47
C ASP A 726 18.11 -14.31 -17.47
N PHE A 727 16.87 -14.63 -17.10
CA PHE A 727 15.67 -14.29 -17.88
C PHE A 727 15.51 -12.78 -18.08
N ARG A 728 15.78 -11.96 -17.06
CA ARG A 728 15.81 -10.51 -17.20
C ARG A 728 16.83 -10.05 -18.25
N ASN A 729 18.00 -10.67 -18.28
CA ASN A 729 19.14 -10.24 -19.10
C ASN A 729 19.09 -10.80 -20.54
N ARG A 730 18.70 -12.06 -20.72
CA ARG A 730 18.68 -12.75 -22.01
C ARG A 730 17.27 -12.89 -22.59
N GLY A 731 16.22 -12.57 -21.83
CA GLY A 731 14.84 -12.74 -22.23
C GLY A 731 14.52 -14.22 -22.47
N TRP A 732 13.72 -14.48 -23.50
CA TRP A 732 13.31 -15.83 -23.91
C TRP A 732 14.46 -16.81 -24.20
N ALA A 733 15.68 -16.35 -24.48
CA ALA A 733 16.83 -17.24 -24.66
C ALA A 733 17.29 -17.93 -23.35
N ALA A 734 16.88 -17.42 -22.18
CA ALA A 734 17.10 -18.06 -20.88
C ALA A 734 15.98 -19.06 -20.51
N MET A 735 14.92 -19.13 -21.31
CA MET A 735 13.78 -20.01 -21.04
C MET A 735 14.00 -21.36 -21.71
N ARG A 736 13.76 -22.44 -20.97
CA ARG A 736 13.70 -23.80 -21.51
C ARG A 736 12.28 -24.07 -22.01
N PRO A 737 12.06 -24.37 -23.31
CA PRO A 737 10.73 -24.66 -23.83
C PRO A 737 10.08 -25.83 -23.10
N LEU A 738 8.78 -25.70 -22.86
CA LEU A 738 7.93 -26.73 -22.29
C LEU A 738 6.56 -26.60 -22.95
N ASN A 739 5.80 -27.69 -23.07
CA ASN A 739 4.45 -27.64 -23.62
C ASN A 739 3.55 -28.54 -22.78
N LEU A 740 3.04 -27.98 -21.69
CA LEU A 740 2.15 -28.67 -20.76
C LEU A 740 0.87 -27.88 -20.54
N THR A 741 -0.22 -28.58 -20.26
CA THR A 741 -1.44 -27.91 -19.79
C THR A 741 -1.25 -27.56 -18.32
N PRO A 742 -1.44 -26.29 -17.90
CA PRO A 742 -1.31 -25.93 -16.50
C PRO A 742 -2.36 -26.66 -15.64
N GLU A 743 -1.91 -27.10 -14.47
CA GLU A 743 -2.80 -27.55 -13.41
C GLU A 743 -3.17 -26.38 -12.51
N TYR A 744 -4.43 -25.97 -12.59
CA TYR A 744 -4.97 -24.94 -11.71
C TYR A 744 -5.46 -25.58 -10.40
N GLN A 745 -5.18 -24.89 -9.28
CA GLN A 745 -5.70 -25.26 -7.96
C GLN A 745 -7.23 -25.36 -8.02
N ARG A 746 -7.77 -26.44 -7.48
CA ARG A 746 -9.21 -26.61 -7.33
C ARG A 746 -9.61 -26.15 -5.93
N PHE A 747 -10.53 -25.21 -5.85
CA PHE A 747 -11.13 -24.83 -4.57
C PHE A 747 -12.28 -25.78 -4.26
N ALA A 748 -12.39 -26.24 -3.01
CA ALA A 748 -13.48 -27.13 -2.61
C ALA A 748 -14.82 -26.42 -2.77
N VAL A 749 -15.73 -26.99 -3.56
CA VAL A 749 -17.06 -26.43 -3.85
C VAL A 749 -18.12 -27.29 -3.17
N ALA A 750 -18.63 -26.86 -2.01
CA ALA A 750 -19.84 -27.44 -1.42
C ALA A 750 -21.06 -26.77 -2.07
N ASN A 751 -21.97 -27.56 -2.65
CA ASN A 751 -23.31 -27.18 -3.14
C ASN A 751 -23.42 -25.74 -3.66
N ASP A 752 -22.77 -25.45 -4.79
CA ASP A 752 -22.82 -24.12 -5.38
C ASP A 752 -24.02 -24.01 -6.32
N THR A 753 -24.97 -23.16 -5.95
CA THR A 753 -26.05 -22.74 -6.83
C THR A 753 -25.58 -21.52 -7.61
N GLY A 754 -25.87 -21.48 -8.91
CA GLY A 754 -25.57 -20.31 -9.73
C GLY A 754 -26.23 -19.05 -9.17
N ILE A 755 -25.74 -17.88 -9.57
CA ILE A 755 -26.31 -16.60 -9.11
C ILE A 755 -27.78 -16.43 -9.53
N GLY A 756 -28.23 -17.16 -10.56
CA GLY A 756 -29.58 -17.12 -11.09
C GLY A 756 -29.85 -15.83 -11.86
N VAL A 757 -31.14 -15.48 -11.98
CA VAL A 757 -31.55 -14.21 -12.59
C VAL A 757 -31.27 -13.07 -11.62
N VAL A 758 -30.52 -12.06 -12.07
CA VAL A 758 -30.25 -10.86 -11.29
C VAL A 758 -30.68 -9.63 -12.07
N ASN A 759 -31.65 -8.92 -11.51
CA ASN A 759 -32.06 -7.60 -11.95
C ASN A 759 -31.53 -6.56 -10.93
N PRO A 760 -30.66 -5.62 -11.33
CA PRO A 760 -30.26 -4.50 -10.46
C PRO A 760 -31.48 -3.72 -9.92
N GLY A 761 -31.46 -3.33 -8.63
CA GLY A 761 -32.61 -2.72 -7.91
C GLY A 761 -32.98 -1.27 -8.32
N ILE A 762 -34.13 -0.73 -7.85
CA ILE A 762 -34.92 0.48 -8.28
C ILE A 762 -34.16 1.84 -8.38
N GLN A 763 -34.67 2.76 -9.23
CA GLN A 763 -34.08 3.95 -9.92
C GLN A 763 -33.06 4.82 -9.14
N PRO A 764 -31.89 5.22 -9.72
CA PRO A 764 -31.25 6.47 -9.33
C PRO A 764 -32.24 7.60 -9.62
N GLN A 765 -32.26 8.61 -8.74
CA GLN A 765 -33.01 9.85 -8.96
C GLN A 765 -32.84 10.33 -10.41
N ARG A 766 -33.94 10.82 -11.00
CA ARG A 766 -34.06 11.29 -12.39
C ARG A 766 -32.70 11.77 -12.93
N PRO A 767 -32.24 11.25 -14.07
CA PRO A 767 -31.05 11.81 -14.70
C PRO A 767 -31.30 13.30 -14.88
N GLU A 768 -30.49 14.13 -14.21
CA GLU A 768 -30.21 15.48 -14.68
C GLU A 768 -29.97 15.32 -16.18
N ARG A 769 -30.78 16.00 -17.03
CA ARG A 769 -30.76 15.85 -18.49
C ARG A 769 -29.30 15.86 -18.96
N GLN A 770 -28.74 14.66 -19.15
CA GLN A 770 -27.45 14.53 -19.81
C GLN A 770 -27.73 14.96 -21.23
N GLN A 771 -27.14 16.09 -21.64
CA GLN A 771 -27.15 16.45 -23.05
C GLN A 771 -26.61 15.23 -23.80
N PRO A 772 -27.36 14.68 -24.78
CA PRO A 772 -26.89 13.55 -25.55
C PRO A 772 -25.53 13.95 -26.11
N TYR A 773 -24.50 13.19 -25.73
CA TYR A 773 -23.19 13.32 -26.36
C TYR A 773 -23.41 13.06 -27.84
N ARG A 774 -23.40 14.13 -28.65
CA ARG A 774 -23.20 14.01 -30.08
C ARG A 774 -21.74 13.59 -30.23
N PRO A 775 -21.42 12.32 -30.59
CA PRO A 775 -20.07 12.01 -31.01
C PRO A 775 -19.73 13.01 -32.11
N GLN A 776 -18.60 13.69 -32.00
CA GLN A 776 -18.08 14.36 -33.17
C GLN A 776 -18.00 13.29 -34.27
N PRO A 777 -18.61 13.51 -35.44
CA PRO A 777 -18.58 12.53 -36.50
C PRO A 777 -17.11 12.22 -36.75
N TYR A 778 -16.72 10.97 -36.49
CA TYR A 778 -15.47 10.44 -37.00
C TYR A 778 -15.56 10.64 -38.50
N ARG A 779 -14.85 11.64 -39.03
CA ARG A 779 -14.65 11.75 -40.47
C ARG A 779 -13.69 10.61 -40.80
N PRO A 780 -14.13 9.50 -41.41
CA PRO A 780 -13.17 8.55 -41.94
C PRO A 780 -12.27 9.35 -42.89
N GLN A 781 -10.96 9.29 -42.65
CA GLN A 781 -10.05 9.76 -43.67
C GLN A 781 -10.38 8.96 -44.94
N PRO A 782 -10.57 9.62 -46.09
CA PRO A 782 -10.85 8.90 -47.33
C PRO A 782 -9.72 7.89 -47.53
N TYR A 783 -10.12 6.62 -47.62
CA TYR A 783 -9.23 5.54 -48.02
C TYR A 783 -8.61 5.94 -49.36
N ARG A 784 -7.35 6.37 -49.35
CA ARG A 784 -6.55 6.48 -50.57
C ARG A 784 -6.07 5.06 -50.85
N PRO A 785 -6.61 4.35 -51.86
CA PRO A 785 -6.00 3.09 -52.28
C PRO A 785 -4.54 3.38 -52.61
N GLN A 786 -3.62 2.74 -51.89
CA GLN A 786 -2.23 2.76 -52.31
C GLN A 786 -2.13 1.99 -53.62
N PRO A 787 -1.39 2.50 -54.62
CA PRO A 787 -1.20 1.77 -55.86
C PRO A 787 -0.57 0.42 -55.55
N ILE A 788 -1.29 -0.64 -55.90
CA ILE A 788 -0.78 -2.01 -55.88
C ILE A 788 0.40 -2.04 -56.84
N ARG A 789 1.63 -2.07 -56.29
CA ARG A 789 2.80 -2.41 -57.09
C ARG A 789 2.74 -3.91 -57.36
N PRO A 790 2.64 -4.36 -58.63
CA PRO A 790 2.73 -5.77 -58.94
C PRO A 790 4.10 -6.29 -58.48
N GLN A 791 4.12 -7.33 -57.66
CA GLN A 791 5.35 -8.06 -57.36
C GLN A 791 5.70 -8.95 -58.56
N PRO A 792 6.98 -9.01 -58.97
CA PRO A 792 7.42 -9.96 -59.98
C PRO A 792 7.31 -11.38 -59.42
N TRP A 793 6.67 -12.25 -60.21
CA TRP A 793 6.59 -13.68 -59.98
C TRP A 793 8.01 -14.27 -60.04
N CYS A 794 8.42 -14.99 -59.00
CA CYS A 794 9.54 -15.92 -59.09
C CYS A 794 9.00 -17.26 -59.61
N PRO A 795 9.53 -17.82 -60.72
CA PRO A 795 9.24 -19.19 -61.11
C PRO A 795 9.87 -20.16 -60.11
N THR A 796 9.17 -21.29 -59.94
CA THR A 796 9.51 -22.45 -59.11
C THR A 796 10.91 -23.01 -59.31
#